data_AF-A0A0D9S6V7-F1
#
_entry.id   AF-A0A0D9S6V7-F1
#
_cell.length_a   1.000
_cell.length_b   1.000
_cell.length_c   1.000
_cell.angle_alpha   90.00
_cell.angle_beta   90.00
_cell.angle_gamma   90.00
#
_symmetry.space_group_name_H-M   'P 1'
#
loop_
_entity.id
_entity.type
_entity.pdbx_description
1 polymer ?
#
loop_
_entity_poly.entity_id
_entity_poly.type
_entity_poly.pdbx_seq_one_letter_code
_entity_poly.pdbx_strand_id
1 'polypeptide(L)'
;MAPKRKKKSSRRKKSPKPILAASEDMEPVNMESMGHPEIYPLVLTTKTQEIFNCRIDEDITDEQPYKLISKEDIFEDLRNRAAVSDFHPVKKIVQEYPGNELLLVYDKDFKYGLNFYLIGTEEGKENYLNPPEVSEEQEEYKEYIPEDVYIYKPPVSKPWVSLGSEKEIEEESVTESTKQITYMISRKRSEFGAPIKFSDQNASSVKDAYIECTAYPDKNFTLKQLEKDVGMQVIPQIKDISTQTKWTYPKNATTQYYPREFSEEEKETLKQSKPLVDFLNNASISVEIALQQNEITNTFIDDWKHLAEEEGTFGDKTDTHLKEYQSFTDLHSPTEKMITCVSWHPTIYGLIAVSVAVRLSFEDRVHFSGKLLLQPSLILFWSFSDPIHPQLMLESPDDIFCFKFCPSDPNIIAGGCINGQIVMWDITAHADRIENIKAGGSRSKKATLKPMFLLEPESNKEAMYIRHCAVSSIENGHKRVITDIHWLSDTFEINRMGSVFENRSGICCQLVTCSADCTICFWDIRPQKPLTPQTTEKKKEESIEIPFDVPSTFLHLDLSWKPLTKLRLSKGETSLDHCPTKISLHEDHLLCKTQDKMLAQSKTAKAEEMNPYHNLESGVANLLKPIDDFCTKFFVGTEEGEVIYTDWKMERDPETGRFMPKKPVNLHTIHDGIVHTIQRSPFYDDIILTVGGWNVAIWKESVMTGPLLQSCCAPKRYTSGHWSLTRPGVFYIGREDGYIDIWDLLEKTHEPAQSQNICITMITCIKPWIFSPKQQFIAIADYYGTLHILEIPWTLSRPSTNEMTSINHYFEREVKHLEYVEQRKKIREQEKKEMEQEMAKKKVKIYQKSKEQMEAELKMDYESYLELEKTVLVNLGLIKVTEKGSYLDVM
;
A
#
# COMPACT_ATOMS: atom_id res chain seq x y z
N MET A 1 26.67 38.12 36.13
CA MET A 1 26.36 36.67 36.26
C MET A 1 24.88 36.53 36.56
N ALA A 2 24.22 35.72 35.72
CA ALA A 2 22.81 35.36 35.53
C ALA A 2 21.76 35.55 36.66
N PRO A 3 20.52 35.95 36.30
CA PRO A 3 19.31 35.69 37.09
C PRO A 3 18.56 34.43 36.61
N LYS A 4 17.87 33.75 37.54
CA LYS A 4 17.05 32.55 37.31
C LYS A 4 15.54 32.84 37.40
N ARG A 5 14.83 32.16 36.49
CA ARG A 5 13.39 31.93 36.33
C ARG A 5 12.60 31.66 37.64
N LYS A 6 11.30 32.04 37.67
CA LYS A 6 10.16 31.09 37.53
C LYS A 6 8.77 31.76 37.54
N LYS A 7 7.85 31.04 36.87
CA LYS A 7 6.43 31.27 36.55
C LYS A 7 5.52 31.55 37.76
N LYS A 8 4.41 32.25 37.52
CA LYS A 8 3.19 32.27 38.36
C LYS A 8 1.94 32.05 37.50
N SER A 9 1.02 31.23 38.01
CA SER A 9 -0.42 31.29 37.71
C SER A 9 -1.19 31.14 39.03
N SER A 10 -2.23 31.96 39.23
CA SER A 10 -3.46 31.60 39.97
C SER A 10 -4.50 32.72 39.81
N ARG A 11 -5.75 32.31 39.56
CA ARG A 11 -6.94 33.14 39.30
C ARG A 11 -7.64 33.59 40.59
N ARG A 12 -8.25 34.78 40.54
CA ARG A 12 -9.68 35.12 40.82
C ARG A 12 -9.82 36.46 41.55
N LYS A 13 -10.56 37.42 40.97
CA LYS A 13 -11.86 37.92 41.49
C LYS A 13 -12.47 39.00 40.59
N LYS A 14 -13.79 39.11 40.73
CA LYS A 14 -14.79 39.81 39.89
C LYS A 14 -14.71 41.35 39.95
N SER A 15 -15.35 41.91 38.91
CA SER A 15 -15.60 43.30 38.49
C SER A 15 -15.96 44.35 39.56
N PRO A 16 -15.80 45.63 39.17
CA PRO A 16 -16.97 46.51 39.06
C PRO A 16 -17.06 47.19 37.67
N LYS A 17 -18.31 47.48 37.26
CA LYS A 17 -18.65 48.30 36.08
C LYS A 17 -18.14 49.74 36.26
N PRO A 18 -17.76 50.44 35.17
CA PRO A 18 -17.87 51.89 35.13
C PRO A 18 -18.94 52.34 34.12
N ILE A 19 -19.76 53.28 34.59
CA ILE A 19 -20.53 54.24 33.82
C ILE A 19 -19.50 55.24 33.24
N LEU A 20 -19.54 55.50 31.93
CA LEU A 20 -18.73 56.56 31.30
C LEU A 20 -19.64 57.64 30.75
N ALA A 21 -19.39 58.86 31.25
CA ALA A 21 -19.91 60.12 30.72
C ALA A 21 -19.19 60.45 29.40
N ALA A 22 -19.92 61.11 28.50
CA ALA A 22 -19.52 61.48 27.16
C ALA A 22 -18.32 62.46 27.15
N SER A 23 -17.32 62.16 26.31
CA SER A 23 -16.31 63.10 25.86
C SER A 23 -16.60 63.48 24.40
N GLU A 24 -16.85 64.77 24.17
CA GLU A 24 -16.89 65.37 22.84
C GLU A 24 -15.47 65.39 22.24
N ASP A 25 -15.39 65.19 20.91
CA ASP A 25 -14.18 65.15 20.05
C ASP A 25 -13.37 63.83 20.00
N MET A 26 -13.96 62.78 19.41
CA MET A 26 -13.18 61.73 18.74
C MET A 26 -13.25 61.92 17.22
N GLU A 27 -12.10 61.90 16.54
CA GLU A 27 -12.03 61.90 15.08
C GLU A 27 -12.59 60.58 14.52
N PRO A 28 -13.37 60.62 13.42
CA PRO A 28 -13.92 59.41 12.81
C PRO A 28 -12.79 58.53 12.25
N VAL A 29 -12.78 57.25 12.64
CA VAL A 29 -11.78 56.28 12.19
C VAL A 29 -12.06 55.90 10.74
N ASN A 30 -11.15 56.23 9.82
CA ASN A 30 -11.18 55.76 8.44
C ASN A 30 -10.43 54.43 8.29
N MET A 31 -10.68 53.72 7.18
CA MET A 31 -10.06 52.42 6.89
C MET A 31 -8.75 52.53 6.10
N GLU A 32 -7.96 53.58 6.37
CA GLU A 32 -6.62 53.79 5.78
C GLU A 32 -5.69 52.59 5.98
N SER A 33 -5.74 51.96 7.15
CA SER A 33 -4.92 50.79 7.47
C SER A 33 -5.21 49.55 6.61
N MET A 34 -6.38 49.48 5.97
CA MET A 34 -6.76 48.44 5.02
C MET A 34 -6.66 48.88 3.55
N GLY A 35 -6.06 50.05 3.28
CA GLY A 35 -5.87 50.57 1.93
C GLY A 35 -7.09 51.28 1.33
N HIS A 36 -8.12 51.56 2.13
CA HIS A 36 -9.35 52.25 1.72
C HIS A 36 -9.57 53.53 2.55
N PRO A 37 -8.81 54.62 2.30
CA PRO A 37 -8.97 55.90 3.00
C PRO A 37 -10.36 56.53 2.83
N GLU A 38 -11.07 56.18 1.75
CA GLU A 38 -12.38 56.71 1.37
C GLU A 38 -13.56 56.14 2.18
N ILE A 39 -13.35 55.06 2.94
CA ILE A 39 -14.42 54.30 3.61
C ILE A 39 -14.50 54.60 5.11
N TYR A 40 -15.71 54.96 5.58
CA TYR A 40 -16.04 55.24 6.98
C TYR A 40 -17.12 54.30 7.51
N PRO A 41 -16.78 53.36 8.40
CA PRO A 41 -17.75 52.43 9.00
C PRO A 41 -18.74 53.15 9.93
N LEU A 42 -20.00 52.73 9.90
CA LEU A 42 -21.12 53.30 10.67
C LEU A 42 -22.05 52.21 11.22
N VAL A 43 -22.64 52.49 12.39
CA VAL A 43 -23.75 51.68 12.92
C VAL A 43 -25.06 52.40 12.74
N LEU A 44 -25.94 51.92 11.85
CA LEU A 44 -27.30 52.44 11.75
C LEU A 44 -28.27 51.62 12.59
N THR A 45 -28.95 52.27 13.54
CA THR A 45 -30.02 51.67 14.34
C THR A 45 -31.30 51.50 13.52
N THR A 46 -32.18 50.59 13.94
CA THR A 46 -33.42 50.27 13.20
C THR A 46 -34.26 51.51 12.91
N LYS A 47 -34.41 52.44 13.87
CA LYS A 47 -35.13 53.71 13.67
C LYS A 47 -34.53 54.61 12.60
N THR A 48 -33.20 54.67 12.53
CA THR A 48 -32.49 55.45 11.50
C THR A 48 -32.63 54.78 10.13
N GLN A 49 -32.64 53.44 10.10
CA GLN A 49 -32.94 52.70 8.86
C GLN A 49 -34.37 52.95 8.34
N GLU A 50 -35.38 53.11 9.20
CA GLU A 50 -36.74 53.48 8.76
C GLU A 50 -36.80 54.91 8.21
N ILE A 51 -36.03 55.83 8.79
CA ILE A 51 -36.08 57.25 8.42
C ILE A 51 -35.44 57.49 7.04
N PHE A 52 -34.36 56.76 6.74
CA PHE A 52 -33.68 56.85 5.45
C PHE A 52 -34.12 55.75 4.46
N ASN A 53 -35.15 54.97 4.79
CA ASN A 53 -35.65 53.83 4.00
C ASN A 53 -34.51 52.90 3.55
N CYS A 54 -33.63 52.51 4.47
CA CYS A 54 -32.49 51.62 4.21
C CYS A 54 -32.58 50.34 5.07
N ARG A 55 -33.80 49.80 5.21
CA ARG A 55 -34.02 48.55 5.95
C ARG A 55 -33.43 47.37 5.20
N ILE A 56 -32.64 46.58 5.93
CA ILE A 56 -32.04 45.33 5.46
C ILE A 56 -33.18 44.36 5.10
N ASP A 57 -33.08 43.71 3.94
CA ASP A 57 -34.05 42.75 3.36
C ASP A 57 -35.40 43.33 2.84
N GLU A 58 -35.67 44.64 3.04
CA GLU A 58 -36.83 45.35 2.45
C GLU A 58 -36.40 46.37 1.38
N ASP A 59 -35.55 47.33 1.74
CA ASP A 59 -35.13 48.44 0.86
C ASP A 59 -33.73 48.24 0.26
N ILE A 60 -32.88 47.45 0.92
CA ILE A 60 -31.54 47.07 0.46
C ILE A 60 -31.54 45.55 0.29
N THR A 61 -31.36 45.10 -0.95
CA THR A 61 -31.37 43.68 -1.32
C THR A 61 -29.97 43.20 -1.67
N ASP A 62 -29.77 41.87 -1.69
CA ASP A 62 -28.48 41.25 -2.04
C ASP A 62 -27.98 41.65 -3.46
N GLU A 63 -28.89 42.03 -4.38
CA GLU A 63 -28.55 42.48 -5.74
C GLU A 63 -28.16 43.97 -5.81
N GLN A 64 -28.62 44.80 -4.86
CA GLN A 64 -28.29 46.21 -4.75
C GLN A 64 -27.96 46.58 -3.29
N PRO A 65 -26.71 46.36 -2.84
CA PRO A 65 -26.32 46.53 -1.43
C PRO A 65 -26.09 47.99 -1.02
N TYR A 66 -26.41 48.98 -1.86
CA TYR A 66 -26.09 50.38 -1.61
C TYR A 66 -27.29 51.31 -1.80
N LYS A 67 -27.25 52.47 -1.14
CA LYS A 67 -28.25 53.52 -1.25
C LYS A 67 -27.60 54.91 -1.27
N LEU A 68 -28.11 55.78 -2.13
CA LEU A 68 -27.75 57.20 -2.16
C LEU A 68 -28.63 57.99 -1.18
N ILE A 69 -28.00 58.76 -0.30
CA ILE A 69 -28.69 59.59 0.70
C ILE A 69 -28.31 61.05 0.46
N SER A 70 -29.30 61.93 0.45
CA SER A 70 -29.06 63.37 0.29
C SER A 70 -28.38 63.96 1.53
N LYS A 71 -27.46 64.89 1.31
CA LYS A 71 -26.76 65.62 2.37
C LYS A 71 -27.75 66.44 3.23
N GLU A 72 -28.83 66.94 2.61
CA GLU A 72 -29.87 67.73 3.28
C GLU A 72 -30.66 66.88 4.29
N ASP A 73 -31.06 65.65 3.92
CA ASP A 73 -31.80 64.75 4.82
C ASP A 73 -30.97 64.34 6.04
N ILE A 74 -29.66 64.13 5.87
CA ILE A 74 -28.73 63.83 6.98
C ILE A 74 -28.61 65.03 7.93
N PHE A 75 -28.60 66.27 7.40
CA PHE A 75 -28.58 67.47 8.24
C PHE A 75 -29.91 67.72 8.95
N GLU A 76 -31.05 67.44 8.33
CA GLU A 76 -32.34 67.50 9.00
C GLU A 76 -32.41 66.51 10.15
N ASP A 77 -31.88 65.29 9.95
CA ASP A 77 -31.81 64.29 11.00
C ASP A 77 -30.90 64.71 12.17
N LEU A 78 -29.72 65.24 11.87
CA LEU A 78 -28.78 65.77 12.86
C LEU A 78 -29.37 66.97 13.63
N ARG A 79 -30.23 67.77 13.02
CA ARG A 79 -30.95 68.89 13.69
C ARG A 79 -32.06 68.37 14.60
N ASN A 80 -32.79 67.35 14.17
CA ASN A 80 -33.94 66.81 14.91
C ASN A 80 -33.51 65.90 16.08
N ARG A 81 -32.44 65.11 15.91
CA ARG A 81 -32.00 64.09 16.89
C ARG A 81 -30.64 64.40 17.57
N ALA A 82 -29.92 65.44 17.14
CA ALA A 82 -28.66 65.92 17.74
C ALA A 82 -27.64 64.79 18.01
N ALA A 83 -27.23 64.58 19.27
CA ALA A 83 -26.26 63.56 19.67
C ALA A 83 -26.81 62.11 19.64
N VAL A 84 -28.11 61.94 19.34
CA VAL A 84 -28.78 60.63 19.24
C VAL A 84 -28.86 60.16 17.78
N SER A 85 -28.45 60.98 16.81
CA SER A 85 -28.35 60.54 15.41
C SER A 85 -27.11 59.68 15.20
N ASP A 86 -27.28 58.57 14.49
CA ASP A 86 -26.22 57.62 14.19
C ASP A 86 -25.15 58.20 13.24
N PHE A 87 -25.46 59.31 12.54
CA PHE A 87 -24.53 60.04 11.68
C PHE A 87 -23.69 61.09 12.42
N HIS A 88 -23.86 61.25 13.74
CA HIS A 88 -23.11 62.22 14.54
C HIS A 88 -21.58 62.05 14.46
N PRO A 89 -21.00 60.82 14.48
CA PRO A 89 -19.54 60.63 14.39
C PRO A 89 -18.94 61.10 13.06
N VAL A 90 -19.69 61.02 11.96
CA VAL A 90 -19.25 61.40 10.61
C VAL A 90 -19.70 62.80 10.20
N LYS A 91 -20.24 63.61 11.13
CA LYS A 91 -20.79 64.94 10.85
C LYS A 91 -19.79 65.88 10.16
N LYS A 92 -18.52 65.87 10.57
CA LYS A 92 -17.46 66.71 9.97
C LYS A 92 -17.21 66.31 8.50
N ILE A 93 -17.20 65.01 8.21
CA ILE A 93 -16.99 64.46 6.85
C ILE A 93 -18.18 64.79 5.95
N VAL A 94 -19.41 64.60 6.43
CA VAL A 94 -20.63 64.95 5.66
C VAL A 94 -20.65 66.45 5.36
N GLN A 95 -20.16 67.31 6.27
CA GLN A 95 -20.05 68.75 6.05
C GLN A 95 -19.02 69.10 4.98
N GLU A 96 -17.84 68.47 5.02
CA GLU A 96 -16.72 68.68 4.09
C GLU A 96 -16.91 68.03 2.71
N TYR A 97 -17.85 67.08 2.57
CA TYR A 97 -18.14 66.40 1.31
C TYR A 97 -18.62 67.40 0.22
N PRO A 98 -18.00 67.42 -0.97
CA PRO A 98 -18.29 68.41 -2.01
C PRO A 98 -19.61 68.17 -2.75
N GLY A 99 -20.11 66.93 -2.79
CA GLY A 99 -21.36 66.56 -3.49
C GLY A 99 -22.64 66.69 -2.65
N ASN A 100 -23.80 66.62 -3.32
CA ASN A 100 -25.12 66.70 -2.67
C ASN A 100 -25.64 65.34 -2.16
N GLU A 101 -25.10 64.24 -2.66
CA GLU A 101 -25.53 62.88 -2.33
C GLU A 101 -24.35 62.00 -1.94
N LEU A 102 -24.46 61.31 -0.80
CA LEU A 102 -23.44 60.38 -0.30
C LEU A 102 -23.89 58.94 -0.50
N LEU A 103 -22.91 58.05 -0.73
CA LEU A 103 -23.16 56.62 -0.93
C LEU A 103 -23.03 55.86 0.39
N LEU A 104 -24.13 55.25 0.83
CA LEU A 104 -24.20 54.36 1.99
C LEU A 104 -24.28 52.92 1.49
N VAL A 105 -23.38 52.05 1.95
CA VAL A 105 -23.34 50.64 1.54
C VAL A 105 -23.55 49.75 2.76
N TYR A 106 -24.35 48.70 2.59
CA TYR A 106 -24.58 47.65 3.58
C TYR A 106 -23.44 46.63 3.53
N ASP A 107 -22.76 46.42 4.66
CA ASP A 107 -21.63 45.49 4.78
C ASP A 107 -22.10 44.14 5.32
N LYS A 108 -22.60 43.28 4.42
CA LYS A 108 -23.11 41.95 4.76
C LYS A 108 -22.05 41.06 5.43
N ASP A 109 -20.82 41.15 4.96
CA ASP A 109 -19.71 40.30 5.39
C ASP A 109 -18.92 40.89 6.58
N PHE A 110 -19.34 42.06 7.09
CA PHE A 110 -18.63 42.82 8.13
C PHE A 110 -17.15 43.05 7.81
N LYS A 111 -16.82 43.27 6.53
CA LYS A 111 -15.44 43.47 6.06
C LYS A 111 -14.76 44.65 6.77
N TYR A 112 -15.53 45.69 7.09
CA TYR A 112 -15.06 46.88 7.81
C TYR A 112 -15.61 46.96 9.25
N GLY A 113 -16.18 45.86 9.76
CA GLY A 113 -16.48 45.62 11.18
C GLY A 113 -17.79 46.21 11.73
N LEU A 114 -18.47 47.09 11.01
CA LEU A 114 -19.79 47.64 11.35
C LEU A 114 -20.82 47.32 10.24
N ASN A 115 -22.12 47.46 10.52
CA ASN A 115 -23.19 46.99 9.61
C ASN A 115 -23.37 47.85 8.34
N PHE A 116 -22.95 49.12 8.35
CA PHE A 116 -22.93 49.98 7.18
C PHE A 116 -21.58 50.70 7.07
N TYR A 117 -21.25 51.19 5.88
CA TYR A 117 -20.18 52.17 5.71
C TYR A 117 -20.58 53.26 4.72
N LEU A 118 -20.02 54.45 4.93
CA LEU A 118 -20.22 55.64 4.11
C LEU A 118 -18.96 55.93 3.31
N ILE A 119 -19.11 56.22 2.03
CA ILE A 119 -17.99 56.67 1.19
C ILE A 119 -17.88 58.19 1.30
N GLY A 120 -16.75 58.66 1.84
CA GLY A 120 -16.50 60.06 2.19
C GLY A 120 -15.83 60.91 1.11
N THR A 121 -15.53 60.35 -0.08
CA THR A 121 -14.94 61.08 -1.21
C THR A 121 -15.76 60.91 -2.50
N GLU A 122 -15.74 61.92 -3.36
CA GLU A 122 -16.45 61.87 -4.66
C GLU A 122 -15.79 60.88 -5.62
N GLU A 123 -14.44 60.83 -5.63
CA GLU A 123 -13.67 59.84 -6.39
C GLU A 123 -13.97 58.39 -5.96
N GLY A 124 -14.13 58.15 -4.65
CA GLY A 124 -14.50 56.82 -4.13
C GLY A 124 -15.92 56.40 -4.53
N LYS A 125 -16.86 57.36 -4.57
CA LYS A 125 -18.24 57.13 -5.02
C LYS A 125 -18.28 56.78 -6.51
N GLU A 126 -17.54 57.49 -7.35
CA GLU A 126 -17.48 57.23 -8.79
C GLU A 126 -16.78 55.90 -9.10
N ASN A 127 -15.69 55.57 -8.40
CA ASN A 127 -14.99 54.29 -8.57
C ASN A 127 -15.84 53.09 -8.15
N TYR A 128 -16.69 53.24 -7.12
CA TYR A 128 -17.60 52.17 -6.70
C TYR A 128 -18.74 51.94 -7.70
N LEU A 129 -19.28 53.01 -8.28
CA LEU A 129 -20.40 52.93 -9.24
C LEU A 129 -19.92 52.53 -10.65
N ASN A 130 -18.74 52.99 -11.07
CA ASN A 130 -18.11 52.69 -12.34
C ASN A 130 -16.70 52.11 -12.09
N PRO A 131 -16.59 50.83 -11.71
CA PRO A 131 -15.29 50.21 -11.52
C PRO A 131 -14.48 50.27 -12.82
N PRO A 132 -13.20 50.69 -12.79
CA PRO A 132 -12.36 50.70 -13.99
C PRO A 132 -12.20 49.27 -14.51
N GLU A 133 -12.42 49.05 -15.82
CA GLU A 133 -12.18 47.77 -16.48
C GLU A 133 -10.70 47.39 -16.36
N VAL A 134 -10.39 46.54 -15.38
CA VAL A 134 -9.09 45.90 -15.23
C VAL A 134 -9.14 44.57 -15.98
N SER A 135 -8.33 44.49 -17.04
CA SER A 135 -8.05 43.26 -17.77
C SER A 135 -7.55 42.15 -16.83
N GLU A 136 -8.31 41.06 -16.72
CA GLU A 136 -8.03 39.88 -15.90
C GLU A 136 -7.03 38.92 -16.58
N GLU A 137 -6.03 38.47 -15.81
CA GLU A 137 -5.38 37.16 -15.98
C GLU A 137 -5.29 36.54 -14.57
N GLN A 138 -5.69 35.31 -14.23
CA GLN A 138 -6.49 34.23 -14.80
C GLN A 138 -6.67 33.24 -13.63
N GLU A 139 -7.82 32.57 -13.48
CA GLU A 139 -7.82 31.11 -13.29
C GLU A 139 -9.24 30.53 -13.42
N GLU A 140 -9.34 29.67 -14.44
CA GLU A 140 -10.22 28.49 -14.60
C GLU A 140 -11.60 28.56 -15.30
N TYR A 141 -11.57 27.93 -16.49
CA TYR A 141 -12.60 27.24 -17.27
C TYR A 141 -13.84 28.04 -17.72
N LYS A 142 -13.85 28.43 -19.00
CA LYS A 142 -15.04 28.37 -19.88
C LYS A 142 -14.70 28.48 -21.36
N GLU A 143 -15.58 27.86 -22.14
CA GLU A 143 -15.50 27.56 -23.57
C GLU A 143 -15.41 28.78 -24.50
N TYR A 144 -14.79 28.53 -25.65
CA TYR A 144 -14.61 29.38 -26.85
C TYR A 144 -15.88 30.05 -27.38
N ILE A 145 -15.88 31.39 -27.58
CA ILE A 145 -16.54 32.10 -28.71
C ILE A 145 -15.69 33.34 -29.10
N PRO A 146 -15.53 33.69 -30.40
CA PRO A 146 -14.45 34.53 -30.94
C PRO A 146 -14.66 36.06 -30.95
N GLU A 147 -13.52 36.74 -31.10
CA GLU A 147 -13.19 38.17 -31.09
C GLU A 147 -13.97 39.08 -32.08
N ASP A 148 -14.38 40.27 -31.61
CA ASP A 148 -14.66 41.43 -32.47
C ASP A 148 -13.39 42.28 -32.68
N VAL A 149 -13.11 42.57 -33.94
CA VAL A 149 -11.87 43.16 -34.47
C VAL A 149 -11.72 44.65 -34.11
N TYR A 150 -10.64 45.00 -33.39
CA TYR A 150 -10.26 46.39 -33.14
C TYR A 150 -9.51 47.01 -34.34
N ILE A 151 -10.05 48.10 -34.90
CA ILE A 151 -9.43 48.86 -36.01
C ILE A 151 -8.53 49.96 -35.45
N TYR A 152 -7.21 49.81 -35.62
CA TYR A 152 -6.21 50.78 -35.18
C TYR A 152 -6.20 52.06 -36.04
N LYS A 153 -6.37 53.22 -35.38
CA LYS A 153 -6.08 54.54 -35.96
C LYS A 153 -4.85 55.13 -35.26
N PRO A 154 -3.73 55.39 -35.96
CA PRO A 154 -2.50 55.89 -35.34
C PRO A 154 -2.68 57.32 -34.81
N PRO A 155 -2.11 57.64 -33.63
CA PRO A 155 -2.16 58.99 -33.07
C PRO A 155 -1.22 59.96 -33.79
N VAL A 156 -1.72 61.15 -34.07
CA VAL A 156 -0.97 62.26 -34.69
C VAL A 156 -0.37 63.13 -33.58
N SER A 157 0.92 63.47 -33.69
CA SER A 157 1.61 64.31 -32.70
C SER A 157 0.97 65.70 -32.61
N LYS A 158 0.62 66.12 -31.39
CA LYS A 158 0.19 67.49 -31.11
C LYS A 158 1.39 68.32 -30.62
N PRO A 159 1.50 69.60 -31.00
CA PRO A 159 2.58 70.45 -30.54
C PRO A 159 2.53 70.63 -29.02
N TRP A 160 3.72 70.69 -28.41
CA TRP A 160 3.90 70.92 -26.98
C TRP A 160 3.31 72.29 -26.58
N VAL A 161 2.45 72.29 -25.56
CA VAL A 161 1.87 73.51 -25.01
C VAL A 161 2.54 73.78 -23.67
N SER A 162 3.37 74.82 -23.64
CA SER A 162 4.04 75.27 -22.43
C SER A 162 3.04 75.81 -21.41
N LEU A 163 3.12 75.35 -20.16
CA LEU A 163 2.33 75.84 -19.03
C LEU A 163 3.14 76.73 -18.06
N GLY A 164 4.27 77.29 -18.52
CA GLY A 164 5.01 78.34 -17.81
C GLY A 164 6.08 77.88 -16.82
N SER A 165 6.20 76.58 -16.55
CA SER A 165 7.21 76.00 -15.65
C SER A 165 8.63 75.93 -16.25
N GLU A 166 8.78 76.21 -17.54
CA GLU A 166 10.06 76.11 -18.26
C GLU A 166 11.09 77.14 -17.78
N LYS A 167 10.61 78.30 -17.30
CA LYS A 167 11.45 79.41 -16.86
C LYS A 167 12.08 79.17 -15.48
N GLU A 168 11.35 78.51 -14.58
CA GLU A 168 11.87 78.09 -13.27
C GLU A 168 12.91 76.96 -13.44
N ILE A 169 12.67 76.05 -14.39
CA ILE A 169 13.59 74.95 -14.72
C ILE A 169 14.89 75.48 -15.33
N GLU A 170 14.84 76.50 -16.19
CA GLU A 170 16.03 77.13 -16.76
C GLU A 170 16.84 77.90 -15.71
N GLU A 171 16.17 78.61 -14.78
CA GLU A 171 16.83 79.38 -13.71
C GLU A 171 17.46 78.49 -12.61
N GLU A 172 16.90 77.30 -12.34
CA GLU A 172 17.49 76.31 -11.42
C GLU A 172 18.54 75.38 -12.08
N SER A 173 18.68 75.42 -13.40
CA SER A 173 19.62 74.54 -14.11
C SER A 173 21.08 75.01 -13.98
N VAL A 174 21.89 74.22 -13.29
CA VAL A 174 23.35 74.45 -13.17
C VAL A 174 24.04 74.08 -14.49
N THR A 175 24.64 75.06 -15.17
CA THR A 175 25.42 74.81 -16.40
C THR A 175 26.91 74.68 -16.08
N GLU A 176 27.52 73.55 -16.45
CA GLU A 176 28.96 73.32 -16.25
C GLU A 176 29.80 74.17 -17.25
N SER A 177 30.74 74.95 -16.74
CA SER A 177 31.48 75.96 -17.52
C SER A 177 32.68 75.43 -18.33
N THR A 178 32.91 74.12 -18.41
CA THR A 178 34.05 73.55 -19.15
C THR A 178 33.67 72.26 -19.89
N LYS A 179 33.98 72.20 -21.19
CA LYS A 179 33.79 70.99 -22.01
C LYS A 179 34.65 69.84 -21.47
N GLN A 180 34.01 68.79 -20.97
CA GLN A 180 34.69 67.56 -20.56
C GLN A 180 35.15 66.79 -21.80
N ILE A 181 36.43 66.40 -21.86
CA ILE A 181 36.98 65.59 -22.94
C ILE A 181 36.84 64.12 -22.57
N THR A 182 36.22 63.34 -23.45
CA THR A 182 36.04 61.90 -23.28
C THR A 182 37.06 61.14 -24.11
N TYR A 183 37.85 60.26 -23.48
CA TYR A 183 38.79 59.38 -24.18
C TYR A 183 38.24 57.98 -24.26
N MET A 184 38.25 57.39 -25.45
CA MET A 184 37.94 55.97 -25.66
C MET A 184 39.25 55.21 -25.88
N ILE A 185 39.58 54.33 -24.94
CA ILE A 185 40.77 53.49 -25.01
C ILE A 185 40.32 52.07 -25.36
N SER A 186 40.74 51.57 -26.52
CA SER A 186 40.44 50.21 -26.98
C SER A 186 41.72 49.39 -27.06
N ARG A 187 41.66 48.12 -26.62
CA ARG A 187 42.76 47.16 -26.75
C ARG A 187 42.26 45.90 -27.46
N LYS A 188 43.15 45.20 -28.18
CA LYS A 188 42.82 43.90 -28.79
C LYS A 188 42.57 42.85 -27.71
N ARG A 189 41.53 42.03 -27.90
CA ARG A 189 41.03 41.09 -26.88
C ARG A 189 42.04 40.03 -26.43
N SER A 190 42.98 39.65 -27.31
CA SER A 190 44.04 38.68 -27.01
C SER A 190 45.01 39.13 -25.92
N GLU A 191 45.06 40.43 -25.61
CA GLU A 191 46.01 41.00 -24.65
C GLU A 191 45.34 41.50 -23.36
N PHE A 192 44.08 41.16 -23.15
CA PHE A 192 43.37 41.53 -21.92
C PHE A 192 43.95 40.73 -20.75
N GLY A 193 44.39 41.43 -19.70
CA GLY A 193 44.94 40.83 -18.48
C GLY A 193 46.47 40.77 -18.39
N ALA A 194 47.22 41.19 -19.42
CA ALA A 194 48.68 41.31 -19.33
C ALA A 194 49.11 42.61 -18.62
N PRO A 195 50.16 42.58 -17.76
CA PRO A 195 50.62 43.77 -17.03
C PRO A 195 51.20 44.84 -17.96
N ILE A 196 50.76 46.08 -17.79
CA ILE A 196 51.25 47.26 -18.52
C ILE A 196 52.15 48.10 -17.61
N LYS A 197 53.24 48.64 -18.15
CA LYS A 197 53.99 49.74 -17.53
C LYS A 197 53.78 50.99 -18.38
N PHE A 198 53.18 52.02 -17.79
CA PHE A 198 53.04 53.32 -18.43
C PHE A 198 54.34 54.12 -18.26
N SER A 199 54.70 54.90 -19.28
CA SER A 199 55.78 55.87 -19.23
C SER A 199 55.36 57.14 -19.94
N ASP A 200 55.73 58.30 -19.40
CA ASP A 200 55.43 59.59 -20.01
C ASP A 200 56.24 59.76 -21.30
N GLN A 201 55.55 60.08 -22.39
CA GLN A 201 56.16 60.24 -23.71
C GLN A 201 56.41 61.74 -23.97
N ASN A 202 57.66 62.13 -24.22
CA ASN A 202 58.04 63.53 -24.40
C ASN A 202 57.49 64.07 -25.73
N ALA A 203 56.81 65.22 -25.68
CA ALA A 203 56.07 65.85 -26.78
C ALA A 203 56.93 66.22 -28.02
N SER A 204 58.26 66.24 -27.88
CA SER A 204 59.19 66.50 -28.99
C SER A 204 59.36 65.34 -30.00
N SER A 205 58.77 64.16 -29.71
CA SER A 205 59.00 62.93 -30.48
C SER A 205 57.99 62.65 -31.61
N VAL A 206 56.94 63.47 -31.77
CA VAL A 206 55.94 63.34 -32.85
C VAL A 206 55.79 64.69 -33.56
N LYS A 207 55.84 64.67 -34.90
CA LYS A 207 55.94 65.89 -35.73
C LYS A 207 54.70 66.79 -35.74
N ASP A 208 53.57 66.37 -35.16
CA ASP A 208 52.27 67.08 -35.27
C ASP A 208 51.39 67.00 -34.00
N ALA A 209 51.91 67.23 -32.79
CA ALA A 209 51.07 67.46 -31.60
C ALA A 209 51.68 68.39 -30.53
N TYR A 210 50.95 69.47 -30.22
CA TYR A 210 51.05 70.46 -29.13
C TYR A 210 52.37 71.21 -28.88
N ILE A 211 52.30 72.55 -28.94
CA ILE A 211 53.36 73.50 -28.54
C ILE A 211 53.26 73.75 -27.03
N GLU A 212 54.34 73.50 -26.30
CA GLU A 212 54.44 73.81 -24.87
C GLU A 212 54.52 75.34 -24.68
N CYS A 213 53.55 75.93 -23.97
CA CYS A 213 53.56 77.35 -23.59
C CYS A 213 53.86 77.50 -22.10
N THR A 214 55.13 77.72 -21.75
CA THR A 214 55.54 78.00 -20.37
C THR A 214 55.38 79.49 -20.06
N ALA A 215 54.86 79.79 -18.86
CA ALA A 215 54.67 81.17 -18.42
C ALA A 215 56.01 81.84 -18.09
N TYR A 216 56.23 83.05 -18.61
CA TYR A 216 57.39 83.89 -18.30
C TYR A 216 56.96 85.08 -17.43
N PRO A 217 57.71 85.42 -16.36
CA PRO A 217 57.34 86.50 -15.46
C PRO A 217 57.57 87.87 -16.11
N ASP A 218 56.48 88.59 -16.39
CA ASP A 218 56.53 89.99 -16.83
C ASP A 218 56.92 90.90 -15.65
N LYS A 219 58.01 91.64 -15.80
CA LYS A 219 58.61 92.45 -14.70
C LYS A 219 57.84 93.74 -14.42
N ASN A 220 56.84 94.09 -15.22
CA ASN A 220 56.14 95.38 -15.14
C ASN A 220 54.89 95.40 -14.23
N PHE A 221 54.53 94.29 -13.58
CA PHE A 221 53.33 94.23 -12.75
C PHE A 221 53.63 93.62 -11.36
N THR A 222 54.10 94.46 -10.43
CA THR A 222 54.35 94.09 -9.04
C THR A 222 53.32 94.72 -8.11
N LEU A 223 52.15 94.09 -7.99
CA LEU A 223 51.16 94.42 -6.96
C LEU A 223 51.63 93.91 -5.59
N LYS A 224 51.88 94.82 -4.65
CA LYS A 224 52.19 94.48 -3.26
C LYS A 224 50.90 94.29 -2.45
N GLN A 225 50.60 93.04 -2.10
CA GLN A 225 49.50 92.71 -1.19
C GLN A 225 49.95 92.94 0.25
N LEU A 226 49.35 93.92 0.95
CA LEU A 226 49.83 94.39 2.25
C LEU A 226 49.25 93.65 3.46
N GLU A 227 48.10 92.99 3.32
CA GLU A 227 47.58 92.08 4.34
C GLU A 227 46.74 90.99 3.68
N LYS A 228 46.89 89.75 4.16
CA LYS A 228 46.18 88.60 3.63
C LYS A 228 45.84 87.68 4.78
N ASP A 229 44.56 87.67 5.15
CA ASP A 229 44.06 86.74 6.15
C ASP A 229 43.68 85.43 5.47
N VAL A 230 44.24 84.30 5.93
CA VAL A 230 44.06 82.99 5.31
C VAL A 230 43.75 81.95 6.38
N GLY A 231 42.54 81.42 6.37
CA GLY A 231 42.19 80.19 7.07
C GLY A 231 42.38 78.97 6.16
N MET A 232 43.09 77.95 6.64
CA MET A 232 43.27 76.68 5.92
C MET A 232 42.63 75.54 6.72
N GLN A 233 41.59 74.93 6.17
CA GLN A 233 40.97 73.73 6.74
C GLN A 233 41.45 72.51 5.95
N VAL A 234 42.27 71.67 6.56
CA VAL A 234 42.80 70.42 5.97
C VAL A 234 41.94 69.24 6.43
N ILE A 235 40.66 69.25 6.03
CA ILE A 235 39.78 68.08 6.13
C ILE A 235 39.16 67.91 4.74
N PRO A 236 39.19 66.71 4.13
CA PRO A 236 38.48 66.48 2.87
C PRO A 236 36.99 66.80 3.07
N GLN A 237 36.37 67.52 2.14
CA GLN A 237 34.93 67.80 2.22
C GLN A 237 34.16 66.48 2.30
N ILE A 238 33.52 66.22 3.43
CA ILE A 238 32.68 65.03 3.62
C ILE A 238 31.30 65.39 3.07
N LYS A 239 30.83 64.63 2.09
CA LYS A 239 29.49 64.75 1.53
C LYS A 239 28.73 63.47 1.88
N ASP A 240 27.76 63.56 2.77
CA ASP A 240 26.87 62.43 3.06
C ASP A 240 25.85 62.31 1.92
N ILE A 241 25.81 61.15 1.29
CA ILE A 241 24.87 60.81 0.22
C ILE A 241 24.14 59.54 0.64
N SER A 242 22.82 59.62 0.80
CA SER A 242 21.97 58.44 0.94
C SER A 242 21.37 58.08 -0.42
N THR A 243 21.42 56.81 -0.79
CA THR A 243 20.76 56.27 -1.98
C THR A 243 19.76 55.20 -1.59
N GLN A 244 18.55 55.26 -2.14
CA GLN A 244 17.53 54.23 -2.00
C GLN A 244 17.06 53.81 -3.39
N THR A 245 17.28 52.56 -3.76
CA THR A 245 16.86 52.01 -5.05
C THR A 245 15.37 51.68 -5.00
N LYS A 246 14.59 52.23 -5.95
CA LYS A 246 13.21 51.81 -6.14
C LYS A 246 13.22 50.43 -6.82
N TRP A 247 12.68 49.41 -6.17
CA TRP A 247 12.62 48.06 -6.75
C TRP A 247 11.49 48.03 -7.79
N THR A 248 11.84 48.12 -9.07
CA THR A 248 10.91 47.94 -10.19
C THR A 248 11.05 46.53 -10.74
N TYR A 249 9.95 45.78 -10.84
CA TYR A 249 9.93 44.45 -11.45
C TYR A 249 9.90 44.59 -12.98
N PRO A 250 10.96 44.23 -13.73
CA PRO A 250 10.86 44.19 -15.18
C PRO A 250 9.94 43.03 -15.61
N LYS A 251 8.82 43.35 -16.28
CA LYS A 251 7.99 42.34 -16.96
C LYS A 251 8.51 42.17 -18.37
N ASN A 252 8.97 40.97 -18.70
CA ASN A 252 9.33 40.62 -20.08
C ASN A 252 8.04 40.48 -20.90
N ALA A 253 7.95 41.19 -22.03
CA ALA A 253 6.85 41.08 -22.98
C ALA A 253 7.38 40.56 -24.32
N THR A 254 6.69 39.58 -24.90
CA THR A 254 6.99 39.01 -26.22
C THR A 254 5.72 38.97 -27.05
N THR A 255 5.78 39.51 -28.27
CA THR A 255 4.69 39.45 -29.25
C THR A 255 4.93 38.36 -30.28
N GLN A 256 3.89 37.55 -30.55
CA GLN A 256 3.84 36.58 -31.64
C GLN A 256 2.67 36.94 -32.56
N TYR A 257 2.90 36.96 -33.87
CA TYR A 257 1.87 37.31 -34.86
C TYR A 257 1.20 36.05 -35.40
N TYR A 258 -0.11 36.09 -35.59
CA TYR A 258 -0.86 35.06 -36.31
C TYR A 258 -1.13 35.49 -37.76
N PRO A 259 -1.12 34.56 -38.73
CA PRO A 259 -1.49 34.87 -40.10
C PRO A 259 -2.96 35.28 -40.19
N ARG A 260 -3.25 36.35 -40.96
CA ARG A 260 -4.62 36.84 -41.17
C ARG A 260 -5.44 35.80 -41.94
N GLU A 261 -6.60 35.45 -41.41
CA GLU A 261 -7.60 34.66 -42.13
C GLU A 261 -8.41 35.54 -43.08
N PHE A 262 -8.67 35.05 -44.30
CA PHE A 262 -9.54 35.73 -45.26
C PHE A 262 -11.01 35.55 -44.85
N SER A 263 -11.82 36.59 -45.07
CA SER A 263 -13.27 36.51 -44.92
C SER A 263 -13.89 35.56 -45.97
N GLU A 264 -15.07 35.00 -45.68
CA GLU A 264 -15.75 34.09 -46.61
C GLU A 264 -16.03 34.73 -47.99
N GLU A 265 -16.29 36.04 -48.02
CA GLU A 265 -16.49 36.81 -49.26
C GLU A 265 -15.20 36.93 -50.10
N GLU A 266 -14.07 37.17 -49.44
CA GLU A 266 -12.74 37.19 -50.06
C GLU A 266 -12.36 35.79 -50.59
N LYS A 267 -12.71 34.72 -49.87
CA LYS A 267 -12.47 33.34 -50.32
C LYS A 267 -13.27 33.00 -51.58
N GLU A 268 -14.56 33.35 -51.63
CA GLU A 268 -15.41 33.08 -52.80
C GLU A 268 -14.97 33.87 -54.04
N THR A 269 -14.58 35.13 -53.86
CA THR A 269 -14.01 35.94 -54.96
C THR A 269 -12.69 35.38 -55.47
N LEU A 270 -11.82 34.89 -54.59
CA LEU A 270 -10.57 34.22 -54.98
C LEU A 270 -10.81 32.87 -55.67
N LYS A 271 -11.78 32.06 -55.21
CA LYS A 271 -12.17 30.78 -55.85
C LYS A 271 -12.63 30.96 -57.29
N GLN A 272 -13.35 32.05 -57.57
CA GLN A 272 -13.82 32.37 -58.92
C GLN A 272 -12.72 32.99 -59.80
N SER A 273 -11.54 33.28 -59.23
CA SER A 273 -10.45 33.89 -59.97
C SER A 273 -9.82 32.89 -60.96
N LYS A 274 -9.68 33.32 -62.21
CA LYS A 274 -9.09 32.52 -63.29
C LYS A 274 -7.65 32.04 -62.98
N PRO A 275 -6.75 32.85 -62.37
CA PRO A 275 -5.41 32.40 -62.03
C PRO A 275 -5.39 31.23 -61.03
N LEU A 276 -6.31 31.22 -60.06
CA LEU A 276 -6.40 30.14 -59.08
C LEU A 276 -6.92 28.85 -59.72
N VAL A 277 -7.91 28.95 -60.61
CA VAL A 277 -8.42 27.79 -61.37
C VAL A 277 -7.33 27.18 -62.24
N ASP A 278 -6.56 28.00 -62.96
CA ASP A 278 -5.44 27.53 -63.78
C ASP A 278 -4.33 26.87 -62.93
N PHE A 279 -4.05 27.43 -61.75
CA PHE A 279 -3.13 26.82 -60.79
C PHE A 279 -3.65 25.47 -60.27
N LEU A 280 -4.93 25.39 -59.87
CA LEU A 280 -5.53 24.16 -59.36
C LEU A 280 -5.52 23.04 -60.40
N ASN A 281 -5.78 23.35 -61.67
CA ASN A 281 -5.72 22.36 -62.76
C ASN A 281 -4.30 21.83 -63.01
N ASN A 282 -3.27 22.68 -62.83
CA ASN A 282 -1.88 22.23 -62.95
C ASN A 282 -1.44 21.42 -61.71
N ALA A 283 -1.85 21.87 -60.53
CA ALA A 283 -1.54 21.22 -59.27
C ALA A 283 -2.26 19.87 -59.13
N SER A 284 -3.49 19.75 -59.64
CA SER A 284 -4.27 18.50 -59.56
C SER A 284 -3.57 17.36 -60.28
N ILE A 285 -2.94 17.60 -61.43
CA ILE A 285 -2.16 16.59 -62.16
C ILE A 285 -0.98 16.11 -61.31
N SER A 286 -0.28 17.05 -60.64
CA SER A 286 0.86 16.70 -59.78
C SER A 286 0.43 15.93 -58.53
N VAL A 287 -0.70 16.29 -57.94
CA VAL A 287 -1.30 15.59 -56.79
C VAL A 287 -1.78 14.19 -57.19
N GLU A 288 -2.39 14.04 -58.38
CA GLU A 288 -2.85 12.75 -58.89
C GLU A 288 -1.69 11.76 -59.08
N ILE A 289 -0.56 12.23 -59.64
CA ILE A 289 0.66 11.41 -59.76
C ILE A 289 1.18 10.99 -58.38
N ALA A 290 1.19 11.89 -57.39
CA ALA A 290 1.64 11.58 -56.04
C ALA A 290 0.70 10.58 -55.33
N LEU A 291 -0.62 10.71 -55.53
CA LEU A 291 -1.61 9.77 -55.00
C LEU A 291 -1.45 8.39 -55.61
N GLN A 292 -1.27 8.29 -56.93
CA GLN A 292 -0.99 7.02 -57.60
C GLN A 292 0.28 6.36 -57.06
N GLN A 293 1.35 7.15 -56.84
CA GLN A 293 2.59 6.62 -56.27
C GLN A 293 2.40 6.08 -54.84
N ASN A 294 1.62 6.76 -54.01
CA ASN A 294 1.30 6.31 -52.65
C ASN A 294 0.40 5.05 -52.63
N GLU A 295 -0.54 4.91 -53.56
CA GLU A 295 -1.39 3.71 -53.68
C GLU A 295 -0.62 2.49 -54.19
N ILE A 296 0.28 2.68 -55.16
CA ILE A 296 1.05 1.58 -55.76
C ILE A 296 1.95 0.90 -54.71
N THR A 297 2.60 1.66 -53.84
CA THR A 297 3.42 1.10 -52.76
C THR A 297 3.53 2.10 -51.62
N ASN A 298 3.01 1.75 -50.44
CA ASN A 298 3.18 2.56 -49.25
C ASN A 298 4.55 2.26 -48.60
N THR A 299 5.56 3.07 -48.92
CA THR A 299 6.94 2.91 -48.41
C THR A 299 7.09 3.18 -46.91
N PHE A 300 6.04 3.66 -46.25
CA PHE A 300 6.04 4.00 -44.83
C PHE A 300 5.30 2.99 -43.95
N ILE A 301 4.84 1.87 -44.54
CA ILE A 301 4.37 0.73 -43.74
C ILE A 301 5.59 0.07 -43.11
N ASP A 302 5.56 -0.02 -41.80
CA ASP A 302 6.51 -0.81 -41.03
C ASP A 302 5.96 -2.23 -40.92
N ASP A 303 6.38 -3.11 -41.83
CA ASP A 303 5.95 -4.51 -41.86
C ASP A 303 6.23 -5.21 -40.51
N TRP A 304 7.25 -4.76 -39.76
CA TRP A 304 7.56 -5.30 -38.43
C TRP A 304 6.49 -4.96 -37.38
N LYS A 305 5.83 -3.80 -37.50
CA LYS A 305 4.69 -3.45 -36.63
C LYS A 305 3.43 -4.27 -36.93
N HIS A 306 3.28 -4.78 -38.15
CA HIS A 306 2.15 -5.63 -38.52
C HIS A 306 2.43 -7.13 -38.32
N LEU A 307 3.71 -7.54 -38.32
CA LEU A 307 4.14 -8.87 -37.88
C LEU A 307 4.16 -9.05 -36.36
N ALA A 308 4.22 -7.94 -35.61
CA ALA A 308 4.05 -7.94 -34.16
C ALA A 308 2.56 -8.10 -33.79
N GLU A 309 1.95 -9.24 -34.13
CA GLU A 309 0.97 -9.81 -33.20
C GLU A 309 1.71 -10.01 -31.87
N GLU A 310 1.07 -9.68 -30.75
CA GLU A 310 1.67 -9.69 -29.40
C GLU A 310 2.11 -11.10 -28.94
N GLU A 311 3.08 -11.72 -29.62
CA GLU A 311 3.93 -12.75 -29.01
C GLU A 311 4.95 -12.02 -28.15
N GLY A 312 4.67 -12.04 -26.84
CA GLY A 312 5.44 -11.34 -25.82
C GLY A 312 6.94 -11.48 -26.02
N THR A 313 7.61 -10.34 -26.23
CA THR A 313 9.00 -10.07 -25.86
C THR A 313 9.94 -11.27 -25.96
N PHE A 314 10.09 -11.81 -27.17
CA PHE A 314 11.19 -12.72 -27.52
C PHE A 314 12.50 -11.90 -27.52
N GLY A 315 13.08 -11.66 -26.35
CA GLY A 315 14.25 -10.78 -26.24
C GLY A 315 15.00 -10.80 -24.91
N ASP A 316 14.35 -11.13 -23.80
CA ASP A 316 15.04 -11.61 -22.60
C ASP A 316 14.71 -13.08 -22.46
N LYS A 317 15.69 -13.92 -22.16
CA LYS A 317 15.43 -15.30 -21.72
C LYS A 317 14.32 -15.18 -20.67
N THR A 318 13.13 -15.73 -20.92
CA THR A 318 12.03 -15.67 -19.96
C THR A 318 12.59 -16.22 -18.65
N ASP A 319 12.86 -15.34 -17.68
CA ASP A 319 13.48 -15.76 -16.43
C ASP A 319 12.48 -16.68 -15.76
N THR A 320 12.68 -17.99 -15.87
CA THR A 320 11.85 -19.00 -15.23
C THR A 320 12.28 -19.18 -13.78
N HIS A 321 13.47 -18.70 -13.42
CA HIS A 321 14.05 -18.82 -12.09
C HIS A 321 13.54 -17.74 -11.14
N LEU A 322 13.36 -18.12 -9.88
CA LEU A 322 13.13 -17.20 -8.78
C LEU A 322 14.39 -16.37 -8.56
N LYS A 323 14.26 -15.04 -8.57
CA LYS A 323 15.40 -14.13 -8.37
C LYS A 323 15.47 -13.69 -6.93
N GLU A 324 16.63 -13.76 -6.30
CA GLU A 324 16.79 -13.22 -4.96
C GLU A 324 16.66 -11.69 -4.97
N TYR A 325 15.71 -11.19 -4.19
CA TYR A 325 15.48 -9.77 -4.00
C TYR A 325 16.25 -9.26 -2.79
N GLN A 326 16.09 -9.94 -1.64
CA GLN A 326 16.72 -9.55 -0.38
C GLN A 326 16.73 -10.73 0.59
N SER A 327 17.69 -10.74 1.52
CA SER A 327 17.76 -11.70 2.61
C SER A 327 17.90 -10.99 3.95
N PHE A 328 17.22 -11.51 4.99
CA PHE A 328 17.27 -10.98 6.36
C PHE A 328 17.85 -12.02 7.30
N THR A 329 18.79 -11.61 8.15
CA THR A 329 19.41 -12.46 9.17
C THR A 329 19.65 -11.64 10.43
N ASP A 330 19.28 -12.19 11.60
CA ASP A 330 19.59 -11.56 12.88
C ASP A 330 21.07 -11.80 13.24
N LEU A 331 21.89 -10.76 13.13
CA LEU A 331 23.32 -10.80 13.45
C LEU A 331 23.62 -10.54 14.94
N HIS A 332 22.63 -10.08 15.73
CA HIS A 332 22.85 -9.63 17.11
C HIS A 332 22.74 -10.76 18.13
N SER A 333 22.14 -11.89 17.76
CA SER A 333 21.99 -13.05 18.64
C SER A 333 23.25 -13.92 18.64
N PRO A 334 23.89 -14.14 19.80
CA PRO A 334 25.04 -15.05 19.90
C PRO A 334 24.66 -16.53 19.83
N THR A 335 23.36 -16.86 19.99
CA THR A 335 22.85 -18.23 19.90
C THR A 335 22.33 -18.54 18.51
N GLU A 336 22.70 -19.72 18.01
CA GLU A 336 22.20 -20.29 16.78
C GLU A 336 20.67 -20.46 16.84
N LYS A 337 19.99 -19.72 15.97
CA LYS A 337 18.54 -19.61 15.92
C LYS A 337 18.03 -20.19 14.59
N MET A 338 16.85 -20.78 14.61
CA MET A 338 16.13 -21.24 13.41
C MET A 338 14.83 -20.45 13.25
N ILE A 339 14.40 -20.24 12.02
CA ILE A 339 13.09 -19.64 11.76
C ILE A 339 12.04 -20.75 11.78
N THR A 340 11.02 -20.60 12.61
CA THR A 340 9.93 -21.59 12.74
C THR A 340 8.72 -21.25 11.89
N CYS A 341 8.34 -19.98 11.81
CA CYS A 341 7.17 -19.52 11.09
C CYS A 341 7.43 -18.13 10.49
N VAL A 342 6.80 -17.87 9.35
CA VAL A 342 6.84 -16.60 8.63
C VAL A 342 5.42 -16.17 8.31
N SER A 343 5.14 -14.87 8.47
CA SER A 343 3.90 -14.27 7.99
C SER A 343 4.14 -12.86 7.48
N TRP A 344 3.62 -12.58 6.29
CA TRP A 344 3.56 -11.23 5.74
C TRP A 344 2.54 -10.40 6.52
N HIS A 345 2.79 -9.10 6.64
CA HIS A 345 1.80 -8.19 7.21
C HIS A 345 0.65 -8.00 6.22
N PRO A 346 -0.62 -8.17 6.65
CA PRO A 346 -1.76 -8.19 5.72
C PRO A 346 -2.03 -6.84 5.03
N THR A 347 -1.75 -5.71 5.70
CA THR A 347 -2.05 -4.35 5.18
C THR A 347 -0.81 -3.56 4.75
N ILE A 348 0.37 -3.87 5.31
CA ILE A 348 1.57 -3.05 5.14
C ILE A 348 2.52 -3.83 4.22
N TYR A 349 2.49 -3.46 2.94
CA TYR A 349 3.38 -4.03 1.93
C TYR A 349 4.85 -3.82 2.29
N GLY A 350 5.65 -4.88 2.15
CA GLY A 350 7.09 -4.88 2.43
C GLY A 350 7.48 -5.11 3.88
N LEU A 351 6.50 -5.41 4.76
CA LEU A 351 6.74 -5.79 6.16
C LEU A 351 6.47 -7.29 6.36
N ILE A 352 7.41 -7.97 7.02
CA ILE A 352 7.36 -9.41 7.28
C ILE A 352 7.65 -9.65 8.75
N ALA A 353 6.83 -10.48 9.40
CA ALA A 353 7.12 -10.99 10.73
C ALA A 353 7.69 -12.42 10.65
N VAL A 354 8.64 -12.71 11.54
CA VAL A 354 9.36 -13.99 11.60
C VAL A 354 9.48 -14.44 13.04
N SER A 355 9.04 -15.66 13.36
CA SER A 355 9.27 -16.25 14.67
C SER A 355 10.58 -17.02 14.68
N VAL A 356 11.34 -16.85 15.75
CA VAL A 356 12.67 -17.40 15.87
C VAL A 356 12.75 -18.28 17.12
N ALA A 357 13.29 -19.48 16.96
CA ALA A 357 13.49 -20.45 18.04
C ALA A 357 14.94 -20.89 18.13
N VAL A 358 15.38 -21.31 19.31
CA VAL A 358 16.77 -21.78 19.50
C VAL A 358 16.97 -23.13 18.83
N ARG A 359 18.06 -23.31 18.08
CA ARG A 359 18.37 -24.58 17.41
C ARG A 359 19.00 -25.58 18.37
N LEU A 360 18.18 -26.30 19.12
CA LEU A 360 18.63 -27.33 20.06
C LEU A 360 17.73 -28.57 20.01
N SER A 361 18.34 -29.73 20.23
CA SER A 361 17.60 -30.97 20.44
C SER A 361 16.77 -30.89 21.73
N PHE A 362 15.77 -31.77 21.88
CA PHE A 362 14.97 -31.79 23.10
C PHE A 362 15.81 -32.08 24.35
N GLU A 363 16.77 -33.01 24.27
CA GLU A 363 17.68 -33.34 25.37
C GLU A 363 18.56 -32.15 25.75
N ASP A 364 19.13 -31.47 24.77
CA ASP A 364 19.95 -30.26 25.01
C ASP A 364 19.11 -29.13 25.62
N ARG A 365 17.85 -28.97 25.19
CA ARG A 365 16.94 -27.99 25.80
C ARG A 365 16.67 -28.28 27.26
N VAL A 366 16.55 -29.55 27.65
CA VAL A 366 16.41 -29.94 29.07
C VAL A 366 17.69 -29.61 29.85
N HIS A 367 18.86 -29.96 29.29
CA HIS A 367 20.16 -29.68 29.91
C HIS A 367 20.46 -28.18 30.07
N PHE A 368 20.13 -27.36 29.07
CA PHE A 368 20.34 -25.91 29.07
C PHE A 368 19.12 -25.09 29.51
N SER A 369 18.10 -25.73 30.08
CA SER A 369 16.83 -25.10 30.47
C SER A 369 17.01 -23.82 31.30
N GLY A 370 17.91 -23.81 32.29
CA GLY A 370 18.19 -22.62 33.10
C GLY A 370 18.77 -21.44 32.31
N LYS A 371 19.53 -21.70 31.24
CA LYS A 371 20.07 -20.66 30.35
C LYS A 371 19.02 -20.19 29.35
N LEU A 372 18.17 -21.11 28.86
CA LEU A 372 17.08 -20.81 27.94
C LEU A 372 16.02 -19.92 28.59
N LEU A 373 15.70 -20.14 29.87
CA LEU A 373 14.79 -19.26 30.63
C LEU A 373 15.27 -17.81 30.78
N LEU A 374 16.58 -17.56 30.61
CA LEU A 374 17.16 -16.22 30.66
C LEU A 374 17.19 -15.53 29.29
N GLN A 375 16.93 -16.26 28.22
CA GLN A 375 16.92 -15.73 26.85
C GLN A 375 15.47 -15.56 26.39
N PRO A 376 15.01 -14.33 26.12
CA PRO A 376 13.67 -14.14 25.61
C PRO A 376 13.55 -14.71 24.19
N SER A 377 12.46 -15.42 23.94
CA SER A 377 12.06 -15.84 22.60
C SER A 377 11.38 -14.66 21.90
N LEU A 378 11.61 -14.53 20.58
CA LEU A 378 11.32 -13.28 19.86
C LEU A 378 10.60 -13.52 18.53
N ILE A 379 9.65 -12.63 18.20
CA ILE A 379 9.17 -12.40 16.84
C ILE A 379 9.83 -11.14 16.30
N LEU A 380 10.51 -11.24 15.17
CA LEU A 380 11.21 -10.15 14.51
C LEU A 380 10.39 -9.60 13.35
N PHE A 381 10.23 -8.27 13.29
CA PHE A 381 9.61 -7.58 12.17
C PHE A 381 10.67 -7.00 11.24
N TRP A 382 10.75 -7.53 10.02
CA TRP A 382 11.65 -7.06 8.97
C TRP A 382 10.91 -6.21 7.96
N SER A 383 11.56 -5.17 7.47
CA SER A 383 11.03 -4.29 6.42
C SER A 383 12.00 -4.20 5.27
N PHE A 384 11.47 -4.10 4.04
CA PHE A 384 12.28 -3.87 2.85
C PHE A 384 13.06 -2.54 2.91
N SER A 385 12.62 -1.58 3.74
CA SER A 385 13.29 -0.30 3.92
C SER A 385 14.56 -0.38 4.77
N ASP A 386 14.61 -1.27 5.76
CA ASP A 386 15.78 -1.49 6.61
C ASP A 386 16.05 -3.00 6.72
N PRO A 387 17.01 -3.53 5.93
CA PRO A 387 17.32 -4.95 5.94
C PRO A 387 18.29 -5.39 7.02
N ILE A 388 18.88 -4.46 7.76
CA ILE A 388 19.93 -4.77 8.73
C ILE A 388 19.32 -4.88 10.13
N HIS A 389 18.31 -4.07 10.44
CA HIS A 389 17.72 -4.02 11.78
C HIS A 389 16.23 -4.38 11.76
N PRO A 390 15.78 -5.26 12.69
CA PRO A 390 14.36 -5.51 12.87
C PRO A 390 13.68 -4.25 13.42
N GLN A 391 12.50 -3.92 12.88
CA GLN A 391 11.73 -2.74 13.29
C GLN A 391 11.09 -2.91 14.67
N LEU A 392 10.57 -4.11 14.94
CA LEU A 392 9.92 -4.48 16.19
C LEU A 392 10.36 -5.88 16.61
N MET A 393 10.46 -6.07 17.93
CA MET A 393 10.80 -7.35 18.54
C MET A 393 9.72 -7.69 19.59
N LEU A 394 8.90 -8.71 19.32
CA LEU A 394 7.87 -9.14 20.26
C LEU A 394 8.44 -10.21 21.19
N GLU A 395 8.42 -9.93 22.50
CA GLU A 395 8.91 -10.83 23.54
C GLU A 395 7.84 -11.89 23.89
N SER A 396 8.26 -13.15 23.91
CA SER A 396 7.43 -14.29 24.30
C SER A 396 8.05 -15.05 25.48
N PRO A 397 7.21 -15.69 26.32
CA PRO A 397 7.68 -16.46 27.46
C PRO A 397 8.49 -17.72 27.07
N ASP A 398 8.22 -18.29 25.90
CA ASP A 398 8.91 -19.47 25.37
C ASP A 398 8.91 -19.44 23.83
N ASP A 399 9.66 -20.36 23.19
CA ASP A 399 9.86 -20.41 21.74
C ASP A 399 8.53 -20.58 20.99
N ILE A 400 8.30 -19.71 20.01
CA ILE A 400 7.10 -19.69 19.19
C ILE A 400 7.29 -20.56 17.95
N PHE A 401 6.36 -21.48 17.70
CA PHE A 401 6.40 -22.38 16.55
C PHE A 401 5.41 -21.99 15.45
N CYS A 402 4.35 -21.28 15.80
CA CYS A 402 3.37 -20.76 14.85
C CYS A 402 2.79 -19.45 15.37
N PHE A 403 2.49 -18.51 14.47
CA PHE A 403 1.75 -17.30 14.81
C PHE A 403 0.97 -16.80 13.60
N LYS A 404 -0.08 -16.00 13.86
CA LYS A 404 -0.95 -15.41 12.84
C LYS A 404 -1.42 -14.03 13.27
N PHE A 405 -1.42 -13.11 12.32
CA PHE A 405 -2.13 -11.83 12.43
C PHE A 405 -3.65 -12.07 12.45
N CYS A 406 -4.36 -11.28 13.26
CA CYS A 406 -5.82 -11.28 13.25
C CYS A 406 -6.32 -10.67 11.92
N PRO A 407 -7.24 -11.35 11.19
CA PRO A 407 -7.76 -10.84 9.91
C PRO A 407 -8.56 -9.53 10.03
N SER A 408 -9.26 -9.32 11.14
CA SER A 408 -10.05 -8.10 11.38
C SER A 408 -9.19 -6.91 11.79
N ASP A 409 -8.17 -7.14 12.62
CA ASP A 409 -7.24 -6.09 13.07
C ASP A 409 -5.80 -6.63 13.07
N PRO A 410 -4.98 -6.24 12.07
CA PRO A 410 -3.57 -6.67 11.97
C PRO A 410 -2.70 -6.31 13.17
N ASN A 411 -3.13 -5.39 14.03
CA ASN A 411 -2.37 -5.02 15.23
C ASN A 411 -2.42 -6.11 16.31
N ILE A 412 -3.34 -7.07 16.19
CA ILE A 412 -3.49 -8.16 17.13
C ILE A 412 -2.85 -9.41 16.55
N ILE A 413 -1.95 -10.02 17.32
CA ILE A 413 -1.19 -11.20 16.91
C ILE A 413 -1.41 -12.29 17.95
N ALA A 414 -1.69 -13.51 17.48
CA ALA A 414 -1.74 -14.70 18.31
C ALA A 414 -0.62 -15.67 17.90
N GLY A 415 0.01 -16.30 18.89
CA GLY A 415 1.10 -17.25 18.67
C GLY A 415 1.06 -18.42 19.63
N GLY A 416 1.56 -19.56 19.17
CA GLY A 416 1.64 -20.80 19.92
C GLY A 416 3.08 -21.15 20.30
N CYS A 417 3.29 -21.41 21.59
CA CYS A 417 4.59 -21.74 22.16
C CYS A 417 4.87 -23.26 22.17
N ILE A 418 6.14 -23.62 22.32
CA ILE A 418 6.62 -25.00 22.47
C ILE A 418 6.06 -25.71 23.72
N ASN A 419 5.79 -24.96 24.79
CA ASN A 419 5.23 -25.47 26.03
C ASN A 419 3.71 -25.71 25.99
N GLY A 420 3.02 -25.36 24.89
CA GLY A 420 1.57 -25.52 24.74
C GLY A 420 0.73 -24.33 25.17
N GLN A 421 1.35 -23.20 25.53
CA GLN A 421 0.65 -21.95 25.79
C GLN A 421 0.38 -21.16 24.50
N ILE A 422 -0.71 -20.40 24.51
CA ILE A 422 -1.05 -19.40 23.50
C ILE A 422 -0.74 -18.02 24.09
N VAL A 423 -0.11 -17.19 23.27
CA VAL A 423 0.32 -15.85 23.63
C VAL A 423 -0.30 -14.85 22.67
N MET A 424 -0.72 -13.72 23.20
CA MET A 424 -1.29 -12.61 22.46
C MET A 424 -0.37 -11.39 22.53
N TRP A 425 -0.28 -10.64 21.43
CA TRP A 425 0.37 -9.33 21.38
C TRP A 425 -0.55 -8.29 20.76
N ASP A 426 -0.38 -7.06 21.22
CA ASP A 426 -1.04 -5.88 20.67
C ASP A 426 0.03 -4.85 20.29
N ILE A 427 0.12 -4.54 18.99
CA ILE A 427 1.08 -3.58 18.44
C ILE A 427 0.45 -2.22 18.13
N THR A 428 -0.81 -1.96 18.55
CA THR A 428 -1.55 -0.75 18.18
C THR A 428 -0.81 0.54 18.58
N ALA A 429 -0.18 0.58 19.75
CA ALA A 429 0.61 1.73 20.20
C ALA A 429 1.83 2.06 19.31
N HIS A 430 2.21 1.11 18.44
CA HIS A 430 3.36 1.22 17.55
C HIS A 430 2.98 1.28 16.07
N ALA A 431 1.70 1.12 15.72
CA ALA A 431 1.20 1.08 14.34
C ALA A 431 1.63 2.31 13.52
N ASP A 432 1.41 3.52 14.05
CA ASP A 432 1.77 4.78 13.39
C ASP A 432 3.25 4.84 12.99
N ARG A 433 4.15 4.24 13.78
CA ARG A 433 5.58 4.25 13.48
C ARG A 433 5.93 3.29 12.36
N ILE A 434 5.29 2.12 12.33
CA ILE A 434 5.47 1.12 11.28
C ILE A 434 5.03 1.72 9.93
N GLU A 435 3.94 2.48 9.91
CA GLU A 435 3.42 3.13 8.70
C GLU A 435 4.27 4.32 8.24
N ASN A 436 4.65 5.23 9.15
CA ASN A 436 5.32 6.49 8.81
C ASN A 436 6.76 6.33 8.29
N ILE A 437 7.41 5.18 8.51
CA ILE A 437 8.76 4.92 7.97
C ILE A 437 8.75 4.94 6.42
N LYS A 438 7.61 4.65 5.77
CA LYS A 438 7.45 4.73 4.31
C LYS A 438 7.56 6.16 3.75
N ALA A 439 7.28 7.19 4.56
CA ALA A 439 7.26 8.59 4.11
C ALA A 439 8.60 9.33 4.30
N GLY A 440 9.60 8.68 4.92
CA GLY A 440 10.92 9.25 5.23
C GLY A 440 11.89 9.38 4.05
N GLY A 441 11.39 9.65 2.84
CA GLY A 441 12.21 9.96 1.66
C GLY A 441 12.74 11.39 1.67
N SER A 442 13.52 11.78 2.67
CA SER A 442 14.22 13.08 2.61
C SER A 442 15.40 12.96 1.64
N ARG A 443 15.27 13.61 0.48
CA ARG A 443 16.37 13.86 -0.47
C ARG A 443 17.52 14.57 0.26
N SER A 444 18.58 13.85 0.66
CA SER A 444 19.90 14.46 0.84
C SER A 444 21.04 13.45 0.91
N LYS A 445 22.04 13.71 0.06
CA LYS A 445 23.42 13.19 0.02
C LYS A 445 23.62 11.82 -0.64
N LYS A 446 24.22 11.89 -1.84
CA LYS A 446 24.91 10.81 -2.54
C LYS A 446 25.70 9.95 -1.54
N ALA A 447 25.39 8.66 -1.48
CA ALA A 447 26.15 7.69 -0.70
C ALA A 447 27.51 7.46 -1.39
N THR A 448 28.54 8.13 -0.90
CA THR A 448 29.92 7.76 -1.20
C THR A 448 30.25 6.53 -0.35
N LEU A 449 30.49 5.39 -0.99
CA LEU A 449 30.97 4.16 -0.35
C LEU A 449 32.25 4.48 0.45
N LYS A 450 32.17 4.44 1.77
CA LYS A 450 33.36 4.41 2.64
C LYS A 450 33.62 2.96 3.08
N PRO A 451 34.90 2.53 3.13
CA PRO A 451 35.26 1.17 3.52
C PRO A 451 34.96 0.91 5.00
N MET A 452 34.65 -0.37 5.27
CA MET A 452 33.97 -0.95 6.43
C MET A 452 34.64 -0.78 7.81
N PHE A 453 35.81 -0.13 7.92
CA PHE A 453 36.65 -0.18 9.13
C PHE A 453 36.57 1.05 10.04
N LEU A 454 35.70 2.03 9.75
CA LEU A 454 35.70 3.32 10.45
C LEU A 454 34.29 3.89 10.69
N LEU A 455 33.40 3.04 11.20
CA LEU A 455 32.13 3.48 11.80
C LEU A 455 32.28 3.49 13.32
N GLU A 456 32.48 4.68 13.89
CA GLU A 456 32.08 4.92 15.27
C GLU A 456 30.54 4.88 15.33
N PRO A 457 29.93 4.26 16.34
CA PRO A 457 28.48 4.10 16.41
C PRO A 457 27.82 5.43 16.79
N GLU A 458 27.32 6.17 15.79
CA GLU A 458 26.43 7.29 16.05
C GLU A 458 25.03 6.77 16.47
N SER A 459 24.73 6.92 17.76
CA SER A 459 23.41 6.80 18.40
C SER A 459 22.59 5.54 18.07
N ASN A 460 22.68 4.54 18.97
CA ASN A 460 21.74 3.43 19.07
C ASN A 460 20.28 3.92 19.00
N LYS A 461 19.59 3.70 17.87
CA LYS A 461 18.15 3.43 17.93
C LYS A 461 18.02 2.04 18.52
N GLU A 462 17.88 1.94 19.84
CA GLU A 462 17.66 0.66 20.51
C GLU A 462 16.45 -0.03 19.86
N ALA A 463 16.64 -1.29 19.47
CA ALA A 463 15.56 -2.12 18.96
C ALA A 463 14.47 -2.24 20.03
N MET A 464 13.23 -1.95 19.66
CA MET A 464 12.14 -1.77 20.62
C MET A 464 11.46 -3.11 20.92
N TYR A 465 11.45 -3.48 22.20
CA TYR A 465 10.84 -4.71 22.72
C TYR A 465 9.38 -4.45 23.12
N ILE A 466 8.46 -5.29 22.65
CA ILE A 466 7.05 -5.27 23.04
C ILE A 466 6.75 -6.55 23.79
N ARG A 467 6.19 -6.44 24.99
CA ARG A 467 5.76 -7.59 25.79
C ARG A 467 4.39 -8.11 25.35
N HIS A 468 4.17 -9.40 25.57
CA HIS A 468 2.86 -10.00 25.35
C HIS A 468 1.80 -9.39 26.28
N CYS A 469 0.56 -9.32 25.79
CA CYS A 469 -0.57 -8.76 26.53
C CYS A 469 -1.34 -9.81 27.36
N ALA A 470 -1.38 -11.06 26.88
CA ALA A 470 -2.00 -12.16 27.61
C ALA A 470 -1.38 -13.51 27.26
N VAL A 471 -1.31 -14.41 28.24
CA VAL A 471 -0.90 -15.81 28.07
C VAL A 471 -1.98 -16.77 28.55
N SER A 472 -2.17 -17.90 27.87
CA SER A 472 -3.13 -18.91 28.29
C SER A 472 -2.73 -19.68 29.56
N SER A 473 -3.73 -20.22 30.26
CA SER A 473 -3.52 -21.10 31.42
C SER A 473 -2.75 -22.37 31.05
N ILE A 474 -1.64 -22.63 31.74
CA ILE A 474 -0.78 -23.82 31.52
C ILE A 474 -1.54 -25.12 31.80
N GLU A 475 -2.40 -25.14 32.84
CA GLU A 475 -3.09 -26.36 33.26
C GLU A 475 -4.16 -26.80 32.27
N ASN A 476 -4.83 -25.83 31.65
CA ASN A 476 -6.01 -26.06 30.81
C ASN A 476 -5.71 -25.98 29.30
N GLY A 477 -4.53 -25.50 28.91
CA GLY A 477 -4.09 -25.40 27.52
C GLY A 477 -3.60 -26.71 26.92
N HIS A 478 -2.76 -26.58 25.89
CA HIS A 478 -2.06 -27.73 25.32
C HIS A 478 -0.90 -28.15 26.22
N LYS A 479 -0.53 -29.44 26.14
CA LYS A 479 0.57 -30.01 26.94
C LYS A 479 1.87 -30.20 26.16
N ARG A 480 1.83 -29.99 24.83
CA ARG A 480 2.97 -30.08 23.92
C ARG A 480 2.94 -28.87 22.99
N VAL A 481 3.96 -28.76 22.15
CA VAL A 481 4.11 -27.69 21.14
C VAL A 481 2.82 -27.48 20.36
N ILE A 482 2.42 -26.21 20.21
CA ILE A 482 1.35 -25.81 19.30
C ILE A 482 1.96 -25.69 17.91
N THR A 483 1.49 -26.56 17.01
CA THR A 483 2.07 -26.69 15.66
C THR A 483 1.35 -25.82 14.64
N ASP A 484 0.09 -25.44 14.88
CA ASP A 484 -0.69 -24.59 13.99
C ASP A 484 -1.73 -23.77 14.76
N ILE A 485 -2.01 -22.58 14.23
CA ILE A 485 -3.01 -21.65 14.76
C ILE A 485 -3.77 -20.99 13.61
N HIS A 486 -5.09 -20.90 13.74
CA HIS A 486 -5.98 -20.28 12.76
C HIS A 486 -7.03 -19.41 13.45
N TRP A 487 -7.27 -18.23 12.91
CA TRP A 487 -8.39 -17.38 13.32
C TRP A 487 -9.68 -17.87 12.64
N LEU A 488 -10.77 -17.93 13.40
CA LEU A 488 -12.09 -18.15 12.80
C LEU A 488 -12.55 -16.92 12.03
N SER A 489 -13.51 -17.13 11.12
CA SER A 489 -14.08 -16.07 10.30
C SER A 489 -14.76 -14.98 11.12
N ASP A 490 -14.77 -13.74 10.61
CA ASP A 490 -15.55 -12.66 11.19
C ASP A 490 -17.06 -12.83 10.92
N THR A 491 -17.43 -13.77 10.04
CA THR A 491 -18.81 -14.07 9.63
C THR A 491 -19.57 -14.97 10.61
N PHE A 492 -18.87 -15.84 11.35
CA PHE A 492 -19.50 -16.82 12.22
C PHE A 492 -18.78 -17.02 13.55
N GLU A 493 -19.50 -17.53 14.54
CA GLU A 493 -18.95 -17.94 15.83
C GLU A 493 -19.44 -19.33 16.24
N ILE A 494 -18.64 -20.04 17.03
CA ILE A 494 -18.91 -21.41 17.48
C ILE A 494 -19.23 -21.40 18.98
N ASN A 495 -20.22 -22.18 19.39
CA ASN A 495 -20.54 -22.41 20.81
C ASN A 495 -19.85 -23.69 21.34
N ARG A 496 -19.89 -23.94 22.65
CA ARG A 496 -19.23 -25.10 23.30
C ARG A 496 -19.57 -26.46 22.70
N MET A 497 -20.76 -26.60 22.09
CA MET A 497 -21.23 -27.83 21.44
C MET A 497 -20.76 -27.98 19.98
N GLY A 498 -20.11 -26.98 19.40
CA GLY A 498 -19.69 -26.97 17.99
C GLY A 498 -20.77 -26.45 17.01
N SER A 499 -21.92 -25.99 17.51
CA SER A 499 -22.95 -25.32 16.68
C SER A 499 -22.45 -23.93 16.24
N VAL A 500 -22.75 -23.58 14.99
CA VAL A 500 -22.32 -22.34 14.34
C VAL A 500 -23.44 -21.30 14.38
N PHE A 501 -23.09 -20.05 14.69
CA PHE A 501 -23.99 -18.90 14.77
C PHE A 501 -23.43 -17.75 13.94
N GLU A 502 -24.30 -16.88 13.45
CA GLU A 502 -23.89 -15.67 12.73
C GLU A 502 -23.21 -14.68 13.70
N ASN A 503 -22.01 -14.21 13.33
CA ASN A 503 -21.27 -13.25 14.13
C ASN A 503 -21.73 -11.82 13.83
N ARG A 504 -22.61 -11.27 14.66
CA ARG A 504 -23.10 -9.88 14.54
C ARG A 504 -22.06 -8.82 14.85
N SER A 505 -20.96 -9.17 15.52
CA SER A 505 -19.92 -8.20 15.88
C SER A 505 -19.00 -7.84 14.71
N GLY A 506 -18.96 -8.69 13.66
CA GLY A 506 -18.14 -8.46 12.48
C GLY A 506 -16.63 -8.41 12.76
N ILE A 507 -16.19 -8.93 13.91
CA ILE A 507 -14.78 -9.02 14.31
C ILE A 507 -14.40 -10.47 14.65
N CYS A 508 -13.19 -10.89 14.30
CA CYS A 508 -12.65 -12.20 14.66
C CYS A 508 -12.43 -12.25 16.19
N CYS A 509 -13.21 -13.08 16.90
CA CYS A 509 -13.08 -13.25 18.35
C CYS A 509 -12.64 -14.65 18.79
N GLN A 510 -12.56 -15.59 17.86
CA GLN A 510 -12.28 -16.99 18.18
C GLN A 510 -11.12 -17.51 17.34
N LEU A 511 -10.35 -18.43 17.91
CA LEU A 511 -9.20 -19.05 17.26
C LEU A 511 -9.15 -20.54 17.56
N VAL A 512 -8.48 -21.27 16.68
CA VAL A 512 -8.30 -22.73 16.74
C VAL A 512 -6.82 -23.02 16.77
N THR A 513 -6.41 -23.89 17.69
CA THR A 513 -5.04 -24.39 17.78
C THR A 513 -4.99 -25.89 17.70
N CYS A 514 -3.95 -26.44 17.08
CA CYS A 514 -3.63 -27.86 17.14
C CYS A 514 -2.27 -28.08 17.77
N SER A 515 -2.13 -29.21 18.45
CA SER A 515 -0.89 -29.59 19.11
C SER A 515 -0.63 -31.08 18.96
N ALA A 516 0.65 -31.43 19.01
CA ALA A 516 1.10 -32.81 19.07
C ALA A 516 0.68 -33.54 20.37
N ASP A 517 -0.07 -32.90 21.27
CA ASP A 517 -0.73 -33.52 22.43
C ASP A 517 -2.05 -34.26 22.11
N CYS A 518 -2.30 -34.52 20.83
CA CYS A 518 -3.48 -35.21 20.29
C CYS A 518 -4.79 -34.41 20.37
N THR A 519 -4.72 -33.09 20.58
CA THR A 519 -5.90 -32.26 20.79
C THR A 519 -5.93 -31.03 19.89
N ILE A 520 -7.16 -30.63 19.54
CA ILE A 520 -7.49 -29.39 18.84
C ILE A 520 -8.37 -28.59 19.78
N CYS A 521 -7.96 -27.36 20.08
CA CYS A 521 -8.65 -26.50 21.03
C CYS A 521 -9.23 -25.28 20.31
N PHE A 522 -10.49 -24.97 20.61
CA PHE A 522 -11.16 -23.74 20.20
C PHE A 522 -11.10 -22.76 21.36
N TRP A 523 -10.76 -21.50 21.09
CA TRP A 523 -10.55 -20.46 22.09
C TRP A 523 -11.40 -19.24 21.75
N ASP A 524 -11.81 -18.51 22.78
CA ASP A 524 -12.58 -17.27 22.65
C ASP A 524 -11.88 -16.18 23.45
N ILE A 525 -11.63 -15.02 22.83
CA ILE A 525 -10.95 -13.89 23.47
C ILE A 525 -11.89 -13.08 24.36
N ARG A 526 -13.22 -13.27 24.22
CA ARG A 526 -14.22 -12.49 24.97
C ARG A 526 -14.32 -12.97 26.42
N PRO A 527 -14.66 -12.06 27.36
CA PRO A 527 -14.86 -12.43 28.76
C PRO A 527 -16.04 -13.41 28.91
N GLN A 528 -15.77 -14.54 29.55
CA GLN A 528 -16.76 -15.59 29.82
C GLN A 528 -17.55 -15.26 31.10
N LYS A 529 -18.89 -15.21 31.04
CA LYS A 529 -19.72 -15.12 32.26
C LYS A 529 -19.62 -16.42 33.07
N PRO A 530 -19.34 -16.38 34.38
CA PRO A 530 -19.36 -17.57 35.21
C PRO A 530 -20.77 -18.16 35.28
N LEU A 531 -20.90 -19.46 35.02
CA LEU A 531 -22.19 -20.18 34.99
C LEU A 531 -22.75 -20.53 36.38
N THR A 532 -22.05 -20.17 37.45
CA THR A 532 -22.49 -20.40 38.84
C THR A 532 -22.24 -19.14 39.68
N PRO A 533 -23.24 -18.63 40.41
CA PRO A 533 -22.97 -17.65 41.46
C PRO A 533 -22.18 -18.36 42.56
N GLN A 534 -20.87 -18.18 42.59
CA GLN A 534 -20.09 -18.56 43.75
C GLN A 534 -20.50 -17.67 44.92
N THR A 535 -20.84 -18.30 46.04
CA THR A 535 -21.03 -17.66 47.34
C THR A 535 -19.81 -16.78 47.65
N THR A 536 -20.08 -15.52 47.96
CA THR A 536 -19.10 -14.49 48.27
C THR A 536 -18.27 -14.85 49.50
N GLU A 537 -17.11 -15.46 49.30
CA GLU A 537 -15.97 -15.26 50.19
C GLU A 537 -15.10 -14.16 49.58
N LYS A 538 -15.02 -13.03 50.31
CA LYS A 538 -14.20 -11.87 49.96
C LYS A 538 -12.73 -12.27 49.92
N LYS A 539 -12.24 -12.73 48.77
CA LYS A 539 -10.81 -12.61 48.44
C LYS A 539 -10.53 -11.14 48.13
N LYS A 540 -9.62 -10.55 48.90
CA LYS A 540 -9.05 -9.24 48.62
C LYS A 540 -8.50 -9.25 47.19
N GLU A 541 -9.05 -8.43 46.31
CA GLU A 541 -8.39 -8.08 45.06
C GLU A 541 -7.13 -7.28 45.42
N GLU A 542 -5.98 -7.94 45.36
CA GLU A 542 -4.70 -7.24 45.28
C GLU A 542 -4.65 -6.58 43.91
N SER A 543 -4.64 -5.24 43.88
CA SER A 543 -4.44 -4.46 42.66
C SER A 543 -3.02 -4.72 42.16
N ILE A 544 -2.87 -5.59 41.16
CA ILE A 544 -1.59 -5.82 40.48
C ILE A 544 -1.28 -4.55 39.69
N GLU A 545 -0.22 -3.83 40.07
CA GLU A 545 0.30 -2.71 39.28
C GLU A 545 0.84 -3.25 37.95
N ILE A 546 0.12 -2.98 36.86
CA ILE A 546 0.54 -3.38 35.51
C ILE A 546 1.76 -2.52 35.13
N PRO A 547 2.90 -3.12 34.73
CA PRO A 547 4.04 -2.36 34.25
C PRO A 547 3.64 -1.48 33.05
N PHE A 548 4.12 -0.24 33.01
CA PHE A 548 3.77 0.75 31.96
C PHE A 548 4.04 0.27 30.51
N ASP A 549 4.89 -0.74 30.33
CA ASP A 549 5.30 -1.27 29.02
C ASP A 549 4.43 -2.43 28.50
N VAL A 550 3.40 -2.87 29.25
CA VAL A 550 2.50 -3.97 28.84
C VAL A 550 1.15 -3.40 28.39
N PRO A 551 0.69 -3.67 27.15
CA PRO A 551 -0.64 -3.27 26.71
C PRO A 551 -1.73 -3.84 27.65
N SER A 552 -2.69 -3.00 28.04
CA SER A 552 -3.82 -3.41 28.91
C SER A 552 -4.90 -4.21 28.18
N THR A 553 -4.78 -4.37 26.85
CA THR A 553 -5.66 -5.19 26.03
C THR A 553 -5.61 -6.65 26.47
N PHE A 554 -6.78 -7.27 26.68
CA PHE A 554 -6.93 -8.68 27.06
C PHE A 554 -6.38 -9.11 28.43
N LEU A 555 -6.13 -8.18 29.37
CA LEU A 555 -5.67 -8.52 30.71
C LEU A 555 -6.55 -9.56 31.44
N HIS A 556 -7.86 -9.60 31.14
CA HIS A 556 -8.79 -10.60 31.70
C HIS A 556 -8.51 -12.04 31.27
N LEU A 557 -7.72 -12.24 30.22
CA LEU A 557 -7.31 -13.56 29.73
C LEU A 557 -5.99 -14.02 30.35
N ASP A 558 -5.17 -13.11 30.87
CA ASP A 558 -3.82 -13.44 31.28
C ASP A 558 -3.81 -14.50 32.39
N LEU A 559 -3.07 -15.59 32.15
CA LEU A 559 -2.96 -16.83 32.94
C LEU A 559 -4.28 -17.59 33.19
N SER A 560 -5.43 -17.03 32.81
CA SER A 560 -6.77 -17.55 33.09
C SER A 560 -7.53 -18.01 31.84
N TRP A 561 -7.01 -17.74 30.64
CA TRP A 561 -7.61 -18.13 29.38
C TRP A 561 -7.69 -19.65 29.25
N LYS A 562 -8.89 -20.14 28.93
CA LYS A 562 -9.23 -21.56 28.82
C LYS A 562 -9.88 -21.83 27.47
N PRO A 563 -9.68 -23.03 26.89
CA PRO A 563 -10.34 -23.39 25.65
C PRO A 563 -11.85 -23.50 25.87
N LEU A 564 -12.62 -23.03 24.89
CA LEU A 564 -14.07 -23.15 24.81
C LEU A 564 -14.50 -24.61 24.61
N THR A 565 -13.83 -25.30 23.69
CA THR A 565 -14.06 -26.71 23.34
C THR A 565 -12.72 -27.38 23.06
N LYS A 566 -12.56 -28.63 23.51
CA LYS A 566 -11.37 -29.45 23.28
C LYS A 566 -11.76 -30.72 22.53
N LEU A 567 -11.27 -30.87 21.32
CA LEU A 567 -11.49 -32.00 20.43
C LEU A 567 -10.28 -32.96 20.51
N ARG A 568 -10.52 -34.24 20.78
CA ARG A 568 -9.48 -35.28 20.82
C ARG A 568 -9.71 -36.27 19.70
N LEU A 569 -8.68 -36.55 18.90
CA LEU A 569 -8.79 -37.43 17.74
C LEU A 569 -8.35 -38.85 18.11
N SER A 570 -9.28 -39.72 18.49
CA SER A 570 -8.98 -41.10 18.91
C SER A 570 -8.97 -42.09 17.75
N LYS A 571 -8.03 -43.05 17.73
CA LYS A 571 -7.91 -44.08 16.67
C LYS A 571 -9.02 -45.14 16.64
N GLY A 572 -9.94 -45.15 17.60
CA GLY A 572 -11.08 -46.08 17.65
C GLY A 572 -10.74 -47.56 17.93
N GLU A 573 -9.68 -48.10 17.32
CA GLU A 573 -9.24 -49.50 17.40
C GLU A 573 -8.10 -49.73 18.40
N THR A 574 -7.33 -48.68 18.71
CA THR A 574 -6.20 -48.72 19.67
C THR A 574 -6.35 -47.63 20.71
N SER A 575 -5.68 -47.77 21.87
CA SER A 575 -5.64 -46.73 22.91
C SER A 575 -4.78 -45.52 22.53
N LEU A 576 -4.23 -45.49 21.31
CA LEU A 576 -3.39 -44.41 20.80
C LEU A 576 -4.27 -43.38 20.08
N ASP A 577 -3.98 -42.10 20.28
CA ASP A 577 -4.68 -41.02 19.57
C ASP A 577 -3.84 -40.52 18.39
N HIS A 578 -4.49 -39.80 17.48
CA HIS A 578 -3.81 -39.10 16.40
C HIS A 578 -3.20 -37.80 16.92
N CYS A 579 -1.93 -37.55 16.60
CA CYS A 579 -1.23 -36.30 16.91
C CYS A 579 -1.40 -35.30 15.75
N PRO A 580 -2.28 -34.29 15.83
CA PRO A 580 -2.48 -33.33 14.76
C PRO A 580 -1.30 -32.35 14.68
N THR A 581 -0.86 -32.04 13.46
CA THR A 581 0.24 -31.12 13.16
C THR A 581 -0.20 -29.89 12.38
N LYS A 582 -1.16 -30.04 11.47
CA LYS A 582 -1.73 -28.96 10.66
C LYS A 582 -3.23 -29.11 10.46
N ILE A 583 -3.94 -28.00 10.34
CA ILE A 583 -5.38 -27.97 10.06
C ILE A 583 -5.69 -27.03 8.89
N SER A 584 -6.76 -27.30 8.15
CA SER A 584 -7.31 -26.36 7.16
C SER A 584 -8.83 -26.32 7.25
N LEU A 585 -9.34 -25.12 7.56
CA LEU A 585 -10.77 -24.82 7.75
C LEU A 585 -11.41 -24.35 6.43
N HIS A 586 -12.73 -24.39 6.34
CA HIS A 586 -13.45 -24.08 5.09
C HIS A 586 -13.28 -22.64 4.60
N GLU A 587 -13.27 -21.68 5.51
CA GLU A 587 -12.99 -20.27 5.20
C GLU A 587 -11.58 -19.92 5.67
N ASP A 588 -10.55 -20.35 4.94
CA ASP A 588 -9.22 -19.77 5.12
C ASP A 588 -9.24 -18.35 4.55
N HIS A 589 -8.95 -17.35 5.38
CA HIS A 589 -8.91 -15.89 5.08
C HIS A 589 -7.91 -15.47 3.99
N LEU A 590 -7.41 -16.41 3.19
CA LEU A 590 -6.42 -16.15 2.17
C LEU A 590 -7.07 -15.49 0.94
N LEU A 591 -7.16 -14.16 1.03
CA LEU A 591 -6.76 -13.21 -0.01
C LEU A 591 -7.64 -13.00 -1.25
N CYS A 592 -8.84 -13.55 -1.36
CA CYS A 592 -9.73 -13.20 -2.49
C CYS A 592 -10.70 -12.02 -2.22
N LYS A 593 -10.88 -11.56 -0.97
CA LYS A 593 -11.78 -10.43 -0.64
C LYS A 593 -11.09 -9.06 -0.49
N THR A 594 -9.77 -8.98 -0.72
CA THR A 594 -9.04 -7.72 -0.53
C THR A 594 -9.32 -6.70 -1.63
N GLN A 595 -9.73 -7.12 -2.84
CA GLN A 595 -10.08 -6.17 -3.92
C GLN A 595 -11.43 -5.48 -3.71
N ASP A 596 -12.45 -6.19 -3.23
CA ASP A 596 -13.79 -5.57 -3.03
C ASP A 596 -13.84 -4.63 -1.82
N LYS A 597 -13.02 -4.87 -0.79
CA LYS A 597 -12.95 -3.96 0.38
C LYS A 597 -12.22 -2.65 0.08
N MET A 598 -11.33 -2.58 -0.91
CA MET A 598 -10.65 -1.32 -1.29
C MET A 598 -11.61 -0.27 -1.86
N LEU A 599 -12.73 -0.68 -2.45
CA LEU A 599 -13.76 0.24 -2.94
C LEU A 599 -14.74 0.68 -1.84
N ALA A 600 -14.94 -0.13 -0.80
CA ALA A 600 -15.88 0.15 0.27
C ALA A 600 -15.33 1.06 1.40
N GLN A 601 -14.02 1.04 1.65
CA GLN A 601 -13.42 1.78 2.78
C GLN A 601 -13.09 3.26 2.51
N SER A 602 -13.33 3.76 1.29
CA SER A 602 -13.13 5.19 0.97
C SER A 602 -14.30 6.10 1.36
N LYS A 603 -15.37 5.58 2.01
CA LYS A 603 -16.61 6.33 2.28
C LYS A 603 -17.13 6.31 3.72
N THR A 604 -16.31 6.03 4.73
CA THR A 604 -16.71 6.24 6.14
C THR A 604 -15.73 7.14 6.86
N ALA A 605 -16.20 8.36 7.08
CA ALA A 605 -15.51 9.44 7.74
C ALA A 605 -15.25 9.15 9.23
N LYS A 606 -14.09 9.61 9.68
CA LYS A 606 -13.71 10.06 11.04
C LYS A 606 -14.85 9.98 12.07
N ALA A 607 -14.90 8.88 12.80
CA ALA A 607 -15.45 8.78 14.14
C ALA A 607 -14.29 8.44 15.08
N GLU A 608 -14.25 9.07 16.26
CA GLU A 608 -13.18 8.95 17.26
C GLU A 608 -12.73 7.48 17.46
N GLU A 609 -11.45 7.21 17.22
CA GLU A 609 -10.83 5.89 17.27
C GLU A 609 -10.93 5.27 18.67
N MET A 610 -11.83 4.30 18.84
CA MET A 610 -11.83 3.41 19.98
C MET A 610 -11.66 1.98 19.43
N ASN A 611 -10.54 1.31 19.74
CA ASN A 611 -10.28 -0.03 19.20
C ASN A 611 -11.43 -0.98 19.58
N PRO A 612 -11.98 -1.75 18.62
CA PRO A 612 -13.14 -2.62 18.86
C PRO A 612 -12.85 -3.72 19.89
N TYR A 613 -11.59 -4.05 20.11
CA TYR A 613 -11.14 -5.08 21.05
C TYR A 613 -10.97 -4.59 22.51
N HIS A 614 -11.07 -3.29 22.80
CA HIS A 614 -10.99 -2.79 24.19
C HIS A 614 -12.24 -3.06 25.02
N ASN A 615 -13.42 -3.14 24.39
CA ASN A 615 -14.72 -3.30 25.06
C ASN A 615 -15.49 -4.52 24.52
N LEU A 616 -14.87 -5.69 24.54
CA LEU A 616 -15.50 -6.93 24.09
C LEU A 616 -16.63 -7.36 25.03
N GLU A 617 -17.87 -7.28 24.56
CA GLU A 617 -19.03 -7.86 25.26
C GLU A 617 -19.06 -9.40 25.11
N SER A 618 -19.66 -10.10 26.07
CA SER A 618 -19.86 -11.56 25.98
C SER A 618 -20.75 -11.92 24.78
N GLY A 619 -20.34 -12.94 24.00
CA GLY A 619 -21.03 -13.35 22.78
C GLY A 619 -22.53 -13.65 22.93
N VAL A 620 -23.30 -13.27 21.91
CA VAL A 620 -24.78 -13.34 21.84
C VAL A 620 -25.25 -14.69 21.29
N ALA A 621 -24.35 -15.64 20.97
CA ALA A 621 -24.64 -16.98 20.44
C ALA A 621 -25.83 -17.70 21.09
N ASN A 622 -26.04 -17.53 22.40
CA ASN A 622 -27.12 -18.20 23.13
C ASN A 622 -28.54 -17.61 22.88
N LEU A 623 -28.66 -16.48 22.18
CA LEU A 623 -29.92 -15.82 21.84
C LEU A 623 -30.31 -16.00 20.36
N LEU A 624 -29.40 -16.55 19.54
CA LEU A 624 -29.57 -16.71 18.10
C LEU A 624 -29.88 -18.17 17.74
N LYS A 625 -30.52 -18.37 16.58
CA LYS A 625 -30.72 -19.72 16.05
C LYS A 625 -29.42 -20.21 15.37
N PRO A 626 -29.04 -21.48 15.54
CA PRO A 626 -27.90 -22.07 14.82
C PRO A 626 -28.11 -22.04 13.30
N ILE A 627 -27.00 -21.93 12.56
CA ILE A 627 -26.96 -22.10 11.11
C ILE A 627 -26.79 -23.59 10.81
N ASP A 628 -27.82 -24.23 10.27
CA ASP A 628 -27.82 -25.68 10.04
C ASP A 628 -27.03 -26.09 8.79
N ASP A 629 -27.05 -25.29 7.73
CA ASP A 629 -26.42 -25.58 6.42
C ASP A 629 -24.92 -25.20 6.33
N PHE A 630 -24.25 -24.94 7.45
CA PHE A 630 -22.83 -24.56 7.46
C PHE A 630 -21.90 -25.79 7.41
N CYS A 631 -20.86 -25.76 6.56
CA CYS A 631 -19.86 -26.83 6.50
C CYS A 631 -18.93 -26.78 7.72
N THR A 632 -19.14 -27.69 8.67
CA THR A 632 -18.30 -27.83 9.88
C THR A 632 -17.18 -28.85 9.74
N LYS A 633 -16.92 -29.31 8.52
CA LYS A 633 -15.90 -30.31 8.23
C LYS A 633 -14.58 -29.65 7.84
N PHE A 634 -13.48 -30.26 8.24
CA PHE A 634 -12.15 -29.72 8.02
C PHE A 634 -11.11 -30.84 7.92
N PHE A 635 -9.95 -30.51 7.36
CA PHE A 635 -8.84 -31.44 7.18
C PHE A 635 -7.82 -31.27 8.28
N VAL A 636 -7.28 -32.40 8.75
CA VAL A 636 -6.24 -32.48 9.78
C VAL A 636 -5.13 -33.40 9.30
N GLY A 637 -3.90 -32.96 9.43
CA GLY A 637 -2.70 -33.73 9.14
C GLY A 637 -2.08 -34.21 10.43
N THR A 638 -1.54 -35.42 10.44
CA THR A 638 -0.95 -36.00 11.63
C THR A 638 0.58 -36.13 11.55
N GLU A 639 1.21 -36.31 12.70
CA GLU A 639 2.65 -36.59 12.81
C GLU A 639 3.05 -37.91 12.13
N GLU A 640 2.11 -38.85 12.02
CA GLU A 640 2.32 -40.17 11.40
C GLU A 640 2.08 -40.18 9.88
N GLY A 641 1.66 -39.06 9.28
CA GLY A 641 1.41 -38.97 7.83
C GLY A 641 -0.01 -39.33 7.38
N GLU A 642 -0.94 -39.39 8.33
CA GLU A 642 -2.36 -39.57 8.06
C GLU A 642 -3.03 -38.22 7.77
N VAL A 643 -3.96 -38.22 6.83
CA VAL A 643 -4.85 -37.10 6.53
C VAL A 643 -6.25 -37.50 6.95
N ILE A 644 -6.81 -36.74 7.90
CA ILE A 644 -8.11 -36.99 8.52
C ILE A 644 -9.08 -35.89 8.08
N TYR A 645 -10.22 -36.28 7.54
CA TYR A 645 -11.35 -35.38 7.27
C TYR A 645 -12.40 -35.59 8.36
N THR A 646 -12.64 -34.57 9.18
CA THR A 646 -13.48 -34.68 10.39
C THR A 646 -14.37 -33.47 10.60
N ASP A 647 -15.38 -33.62 11.48
CA ASP A 647 -16.35 -32.59 11.85
C ASP A 647 -16.06 -32.14 13.30
N TRP A 648 -16.06 -30.82 13.55
CA TRP A 648 -15.89 -30.31 14.92
C TRP A 648 -17.17 -30.32 15.75
N LYS A 649 -18.35 -30.55 15.14
CA LYS A 649 -19.60 -30.70 15.89
C LYS A 649 -19.52 -31.89 16.83
N MET A 650 -19.80 -31.67 18.11
CA MET A 650 -19.82 -32.73 19.11
C MET A 650 -21.14 -33.50 19.08
N GLU A 651 -21.08 -34.82 19.20
CA GLU A 651 -22.24 -35.70 19.31
C GLU A 651 -22.45 -36.10 20.76
N ARG A 652 -23.72 -36.23 21.18
CA ARG A 652 -24.05 -36.73 22.51
C ARG A 652 -24.01 -38.25 22.47
N ASP A 653 -23.10 -38.84 23.22
CA ASP A 653 -23.02 -40.29 23.37
C ASP A 653 -24.32 -40.82 24.02
N PRO A 654 -25.05 -41.75 23.35
CA PRO A 654 -26.29 -42.30 23.87
C PRO A 654 -26.16 -43.00 25.22
N GLU A 655 -25.00 -43.58 25.53
CA GLU A 655 -24.80 -44.36 26.76
C GLU A 655 -24.33 -43.50 27.94
N THR A 656 -23.34 -42.63 27.73
CA THR A 656 -22.75 -41.83 28.82
C THR A 656 -23.35 -40.44 28.97
N GLY A 657 -24.12 -39.98 27.98
CA GLY A 657 -24.64 -38.61 27.92
C GLY A 657 -23.55 -37.53 27.77
N ARG A 658 -22.27 -37.93 27.66
CA ARG A 658 -21.15 -37.01 27.44
C ARG A 658 -21.10 -36.60 25.97
N PHE A 659 -20.67 -35.36 25.74
CA PHE A 659 -20.38 -34.89 24.39
C PHE A 659 -19.03 -35.44 23.94
N MET A 660 -19.02 -36.15 22.81
CA MET A 660 -17.84 -36.74 22.21
C MET A 660 -17.65 -36.21 20.79
N PRO A 661 -16.41 -36.18 20.27
CA PRO A 661 -16.15 -35.94 18.86
C PRO A 661 -16.92 -36.96 18.01
N LYS A 662 -17.44 -36.52 16.85
CA LYS A 662 -17.87 -37.49 15.84
C LYS A 662 -16.68 -38.31 15.36
N LYS A 663 -16.94 -39.55 14.95
CA LYS A 663 -15.93 -40.35 14.26
C LYS A 663 -15.49 -39.62 12.98
N PRO A 664 -14.18 -39.68 12.63
CA PRO A 664 -13.70 -39.04 11.42
C PRO A 664 -14.46 -39.56 10.20
N VAL A 665 -14.80 -38.66 9.29
CA VAL A 665 -15.55 -38.98 8.06
C VAL A 665 -14.68 -39.79 7.12
N ASN A 666 -13.39 -39.45 7.05
CA ASN A 666 -12.42 -40.16 6.24
C ASN A 666 -11.04 -40.13 6.89
N LEU A 667 -10.27 -41.20 6.66
CA LEU A 667 -8.91 -41.33 7.16
C LEU A 667 -8.09 -42.07 6.10
N HIS A 668 -6.97 -41.47 5.71
CA HIS A 668 -6.06 -42.02 4.72
C HIS A 668 -4.61 -41.83 5.15
N THR A 669 -3.82 -42.90 5.09
CA THR A 669 -2.37 -42.86 5.34
C THR A 669 -1.64 -42.75 4.01
N ILE A 670 -1.14 -41.56 3.67
CA ILE A 670 -0.54 -41.28 2.34
C ILE A 670 0.88 -40.76 2.44
N HIS A 671 1.15 -39.96 3.47
CA HIS A 671 2.47 -39.42 3.69
C HIS A 671 3.28 -40.39 4.57
N ASP A 672 4.57 -40.49 4.28
CA ASP A 672 5.51 -41.33 5.04
C ASP A 672 6.28 -40.46 6.04
N GLY A 673 5.53 -39.88 6.99
CA GLY A 673 6.03 -38.96 8.00
C GLY A 673 5.14 -37.73 8.22
N ILE A 674 5.64 -36.76 8.98
CA ILE A 674 4.90 -35.59 9.43
C ILE A 674 4.25 -34.84 8.25
N VAL A 675 2.96 -34.58 8.36
CA VAL A 675 2.27 -33.66 7.46
C VAL A 675 2.64 -32.23 7.85
N HIS A 676 3.45 -31.58 7.02
CA HIS A 676 3.97 -30.23 7.25
C HIS A 676 3.04 -29.14 6.74
N THR A 677 2.21 -29.43 5.74
CA THR A 677 1.30 -28.46 5.15
C THR A 677 -0.03 -29.12 4.80
N ILE A 678 -1.12 -28.46 5.18
CA ILE A 678 -2.46 -28.69 4.65
C ILE A 678 -3.00 -27.32 4.28
N GLN A 679 -3.35 -27.12 3.02
CA GLN A 679 -3.81 -25.83 2.55
C GLN A 679 -4.89 -25.99 1.47
N ARG A 680 -6.02 -25.32 1.66
CA ARG A 680 -7.02 -25.17 0.60
C ARG A 680 -6.52 -24.28 -0.53
N SER A 681 -6.95 -24.57 -1.75
CA SER A 681 -6.64 -23.73 -2.90
C SER A 681 -7.27 -22.35 -2.72
N PRO A 682 -6.54 -21.25 -2.98
CA PRO A 682 -7.13 -19.90 -3.00
C PRO A 682 -8.20 -19.70 -4.09
N PHE A 683 -8.30 -20.64 -5.04
CA PHE A 683 -9.18 -20.55 -6.21
C PHE A 683 -10.35 -21.52 -6.16
N TYR A 684 -10.18 -22.67 -5.50
CA TYR A 684 -11.18 -23.74 -5.43
C TYR A 684 -11.46 -24.08 -3.96
N ASP A 685 -12.71 -23.89 -3.53
CA ASP A 685 -13.12 -24.10 -2.13
C ASP A 685 -13.04 -25.57 -1.69
N ASP A 686 -13.08 -26.48 -2.66
CA ASP A 686 -13.11 -27.93 -2.49
C ASP A 686 -11.76 -28.61 -2.76
N ILE A 687 -10.69 -27.91 -3.14
CA ILE A 687 -9.39 -28.53 -3.42
C ILE A 687 -8.40 -28.27 -2.28
N ILE A 688 -7.72 -29.32 -1.81
CA ILE A 688 -6.78 -29.27 -0.70
C ILE A 688 -5.43 -29.87 -1.11
N LEU A 689 -4.34 -29.16 -0.80
CA LEU A 689 -2.97 -29.64 -0.94
C LEU A 689 -2.47 -30.15 0.41
N THR A 690 -1.90 -31.35 0.41
CA THR A 690 -1.17 -31.89 1.56
C THR A 690 0.26 -32.23 1.17
N VAL A 691 1.20 -31.82 2.02
CA VAL A 691 2.63 -32.04 1.84
C VAL A 691 3.20 -32.64 3.11
N GLY A 692 3.89 -33.78 2.98
CA GLY A 692 4.49 -34.48 4.11
C GLY A 692 5.37 -35.63 3.66
N GLY A 693 6.36 -35.98 4.48
CA GLY A 693 7.30 -37.05 4.18
C GLY A 693 8.02 -36.84 2.84
N TRP A 694 7.79 -37.72 1.88
CA TRP A 694 8.47 -37.73 0.57
C TRP A 694 7.54 -37.47 -0.61
N ASN A 695 6.28 -37.12 -0.37
CA ASN A 695 5.29 -36.98 -1.43
C ASN A 695 4.31 -35.84 -1.15
N VAL A 696 3.55 -35.52 -2.19
CA VAL A 696 2.53 -34.48 -2.21
C VAL A 696 1.24 -35.13 -2.65
N ALA A 697 0.12 -34.71 -2.06
CA ALA A 697 -1.18 -35.15 -2.49
C ALA A 697 -2.15 -33.97 -2.64
N ILE A 698 -3.03 -34.06 -3.65
CA ILE A 698 -4.12 -33.11 -3.88
C ILE A 698 -5.43 -33.86 -3.68
N TRP A 699 -6.34 -33.24 -2.95
CA TRP A 699 -7.60 -33.80 -2.51
C TRP A 699 -8.75 -32.96 -3.01
N LYS A 700 -9.92 -33.61 -3.13
CA LYS A 700 -11.19 -32.92 -3.37
C LYS A 700 -12.16 -33.21 -2.23
N GLU A 701 -12.69 -32.15 -1.63
CA GLU A 701 -13.79 -32.23 -0.67
C GLU A 701 -14.99 -32.91 -1.35
N SER A 702 -15.65 -33.83 -0.64
CA SER A 702 -16.65 -34.82 -1.12
C SER A 702 -16.12 -36.15 -1.66
N VAL A 703 -14.88 -36.23 -2.15
CA VAL A 703 -14.33 -37.50 -2.69
C VAL A 703 -13.73 -38.33 -1.56
N MET A 704 -14.32 -39.49 -1.27
CA MET A 704 -13.89 -40.33 -0.15
C MET A 704 -12.91 -41.44 -0.54
N THR A 705 -12.82 -41.76 -1.83
CA THR A 705 -12.05 -42.90 -2.35
C THR A 705 -10.54 -42.73 -2.19
N GLY A 706 -10.03 -41.49 -2.17
CA GLY A 706 -8.60 -41.18 -2.03
C GLY A 706 -8.24 -39.79 -2.61
N PRO A 707 -6.94 -39.45 -2.70
CA PRO A 707 -6.47 -38.21 -3.29
C PRO A 707 -6.64 -38.23 -4.82
N LEU A 708 -6.89 -37.06 -5.42
CA LEU A 708 -6.96 -36.87 -6.87
C LEU A 708 -5.60 -37.07 -7.53
N LEU A 709 -4.56 -36.51 -6.91
CA LEU A 709 -3.19 -36.65 -7.36
C LEU A 709 -2.35 -37.05 -6.16
N GLN A 710 -1.49 -38.03 -6.35
CA GLN A 710 -0.45 -38.41 -5.41
C GLN A 710 0.87 -38.44 -6.19
N SER A 711 1.83 -37.61 -5.78
CA SER A 711 3.14 -37.58 -6.43
C SER A 711 3.94 -38.85 -6.12
N CYS A 712 4.89 -39.16 -7.00
CA CYS A 712 5.95 -40.12 -6.69
C CYS A 712 6.81 -39.63 -5.51
N CYS A 713 7.60 -40.53 -4.94
CA CYS A 713 8.57 -40.19 -3.89
C CYS A 713 9.64 -39.25 -4.45
N ALA A 714 9.78 -38.10 -3.81
CA ALA A 714 10.79 -37.10 -4.08
C ALA A 714 12.21 -37.60 -3.74
N PRO A 715 13.27 -36.96 -4.25
CA PRO A 715 14.65 -37.34 -3.92
C PRO A 715 15.04 -37.00 -2.47
N LYS A 716 14.30 -36.09 -1.82
CA LYS A 716 14.51 -35.57 -0.47
C LYS A 716 13.16 -35.27 0.17
N ARG A 717 13.12 -35.24 1.50
CA ARG A 717 11.88 -34.99 2.24
C ARG A 717 11.35 -33.58 2.00
N TYR A 718 10.03 -33.47 1.91
CA TYR A 718 9.32 -32.21 1.83
C TYR A 718 8.99 -31.67 3.21
N THR A 719 9.23 -30.38 3.40
CA THR A 719 9.22 -29.73 4.72
C THR A 719 8.25 -28.57 4.80
N SER A 720 7.84 -28.01 3.66
CA SER A 720 6.82 -26.97 3.58
C SER A 720 6.18 -26.93 2.20
N GLY A 721 4.97 -26.43 2.10
CA GLY A 721 4.29 -26.20 0.82
C GLY A 721 3.40 -24.96 0.87
N HIS A 722 3.12 -24.40 -0.31
CA HIS A 722 2.12 -23.35 -0.45
C HIS A 722 1.56 -23.27 -1.88
N TRP A 723 0.26 -23.04 -2.03
CA TRP A 723 -0.34 -22.69 -3.32
C TRP A 723 0.18 -21.35 -3.84
N SER A 724 0.27 -21.19 -5.16
CA SER A 724 0.39 -19.86 -5.75
C SER A 724 -0.86 -19.04 -5.44
N LEU A 725 -0.67 -17.73 -5.27
CA LEU A 725 -1.76 -16.80 -4.99
C LEU A 725 -2.39 -16.21 -6.26
N THR A 726 -1.77 -16.43 -7.42
CA THR A 726 -2.26 -15.85 -8.69
C THR A 726 -2.47 -16.85 -9.82
N ARG A 727 -1.82 -18.02 -9.78
CA ARG A 727 -2.02 -19.10 -10.76
C ARG A 727 -2.64 -20.34 -10.10
N PRO A 728 -3.81 -20.82 -10.56
CA PRO A 728 -4.53 -21.92 -9.93
C PRO A 728 -3.87 -23.30 -10.10
N GLY A 729 -3.05 -23.49 -11.14
CA GLY A 729 -2.34 -24.74 -11.39
C GLY A 729 -0.97 -24.86 -10.73
N VAL A 730 -0.52 -23.82 -10.01
CA VAL A 730 0.86 -23.70 -9.53
C VAL A 730 0.95 -23.78 -8.01
N PHE A 731 1.90 -24.56 -7.51
CA PHE A 731 2.24 -24.60 -6.08
C PHE A 731 3.75 -24.80 -5.86
N TYR A 732 4.21 -24.37 -4.69
CA TYR A 732 5.61 -24.34 -4.30
C TYR A 732 5.85 -25.27 -3.13
N ILE A 733 6.92 -26.04 -3.17
CA ILE A 733 7.28 -27.00 -2.12
C ILE A 733 8.74 -26.85 -1.73
N GLY A 734 8.99 -26.77 -0.43
CA GLY A 734 10.34 -26.72 0.13
C GLY A 734 10.83 -28.10 0.52
N ARG A 735 12.14 -28.32 0.33
CA ARG A 735 12.83 -29.56 0.67
C ARG A 735 13.79 -29.39 1.85
N GLU A 736 14.16 -30.52 2.44
CA GLU A 736 15.19 -30.61 3.50
C GLU A 736 16.61 -30.23 3.04
N ASP A 737 16.90 -30.26 1.73
CA ASP A 737 18.21 -29.94 1.14
C ASP A 737 18.33 -28.49 0.64
N GLY A 738 17.33 -27.65 0.90
CA GLY A 738 17.34 -26.23 0.55
C GLY A 738 16.89 -25.91 -0.87
N TYR A 739 16.34 -26.90 -1.58
CA TYR A 739 15.70 -26.70 -2.88
C TYR A 739 14.22 -26.41 -2.74
N ILE A 740 13.72 -25.61 -3.68
CA ILE A 740 12.31 -25.38 -3.92
C ILE A 740 11.88 -26.09 -5.20
N ASP A 741 10.84 -26.91 -5.10
CA ASP A 741 10.19 -27.57 -6.22
C ASP A 741 8.93 -26.78 -6.58
N ILE A 742 8.86 -26.33 -7.83
CA ILE A 742 7.75 -25.57 -8.41
C ILE A 742 6.97 -26.53 -9.30
N TRP A 743 5.70 -26.72 -8.96
CA TRP A 743 4.79 -27.56 -9.73
C TRP A 743 3.88 -26.69 -10.56
N ASP A 744 3.72 -27.02 -11.84
CA ASP A 744 2.70 -26.47 -12.73
C ASP A 744 1.92 -27.64 -13.32
N LEU A 745 0.69 -27.85 -12.84
CA LEU A 745 -0.15 -28.99 -13.23
C LEU A 745 -0.56 -28.98 -14.71
N LEU A 746 -0.45 -27.84 -15.41
CA LEU A 746 -0.69 -27.77 -16.85
C LEU A 746 0.54 -28.17 -17.67
N GLU A 747 1.74 -28.06 -17.09
CA GLU A 747 2.98 -28.46 -17.74
C GLU A 747 3.32 -29.93 -17.43
N LYS A 748 3.43 -30.27 -16.14
CA LYS A 748 3.77 -31.61 -15.65
C LYS A 748 3.02 -31.96 -14.37
N THR A 749 2.42 -33.15 -14.36
CA THR A 749 1.68 -33.68 -13.21
C THR A 749 2.41 -34.78 -12.45
N HIS A 750 3.43 -35.40 -13.05
CA HIS A 750 4.15 -36.55 -12.46
C HIS A 750 5.47 -36.17 -11.77
N GLU A 751 6.00 -34.97 -12.06
CA GLU A 751 7.24 -34.42 -11.52
C GLU A 751 7.12 -32.89 -11.45
N PRO A 752 7.92 -32.19 -10.61
CA PRO A 752 7.94 -30.74 -10.60
C PRO A 752 8.35 -30.17 -11.96
N ALA A 753 7.73 -29.07 -12.36
CA ALA A 753 8.08 -28.34 -13.59
C ALA A 753 9.50 -27.78 -13.49
N GLN A 754 9.86 -27.26 -12.32
CA GLN A 754 11.17 -26.67 -12.05
C GLN A 754 11.63 -26.93 -10.62
N SER A 755 12.91 -27.22 -10.44
CA SER A 755 13.55 -27.27 -9.12
C SER A 755 14.70 -26.27 -9.07
N GLN A 756 14.80 -25.50 -8.00
CA GLN A 756 15.84 -24.48 -7.83
C GLN A 756 16.47 -24.57 -6.43
N ASN A 757 17.79 -24.48 -6.34
CA ASN A 757 18.47 -24.37 -5.05
C ASN A 757 18.41 -22.92 -4.55
N ILE A 758 17.94 -22.73 -3.31
CA ILE A 758 17.87 -21.42 -2.66
C ILE A 758 18.87 -21.33 -1.53
N CYS A 759 18.95 -22.36 -0.70
CA CYS A 759 19.86 -22.42 0.43
C CYS A 759 20.51 -23.81 0.54
N ILE A 760 21.46 -23.95 1.47
CA ILE A 760 22.20 -25.20 1.72
C ILE A 760 21.59 -26.05 2.84
N THR A 761 20.50 -25.58 3.46
CA THR A 761 19.87 -26.22 4.62
C THR A 761 18.38 -26.41 4.41
N MET A 762 17.72 -27.11 5.35
CA MET A 762 16.29 -27.35 5.29
C MET A 762 15.49 -26.04 5.21
N ILE A 763 14.56 -25.98 4.26
CA ILE A 763 13.55 -24.93 4.21
C ILE A 763 12.52 -25.19 5.30
N THR A 764 12.31 -24.26 6.22
CA THR A 764 11.36 -24.42 7.32
C THR A 764 9.96 -23.90 6.98
N CYS A 765 9.86 -22.83 6.19
CA CYS A 765 8.59 -22.22 5.84
C CYS A 765 8.65 -21.51 4.48
N ILE A 766 7.56 -21.60 3.72
CA ILE A 766 7.37 -20.89 2.45
C ILE A 766 6.08 -20.07 2.52
N LYS A 767 6.16 -18.78 2.15
CA LYS A 767 5.01 -17.88 2.06
C LYS A 767 5.11 -16.95 0.84
N PRO A 768 4.32 -17.19 -0.23
CA PRO A 768 4.16 -16.23 -1.30
C PRO A 768 3.35 -15.00 -0.85
N TRP A 769 3.58 -13.87 -1.53
CA TRP A 769 2.93 -12.60 -1.27
C TRP A 769 2.77 -11.80 -2.56
N ILE A 770 1.59 -11.22 -2.75
CA ILE A 770 1.31 -10.32 -3.86
C ILE A 770 1.68 -8.91 -3.42
N PHE A 771 2.80 -8.37 -3.92
CA PHE A 771 3.21 -7.00 -3.61
C PHE A 771 2.52 -5.98 -4.50
N SER A 772 2.41 -6.29 -5.80
CA SER A 772 1.64 -5.55 -6.79
C SER A 772 1.13 -6.49 -7.89
N PRO A 773 0.21 -6.06 -8.78
CA PRO A 773 -0.21 -6.89 -9.90
C PRO A 773 0.92 -7.30 -10.86
N LYS A 774 2.06 -6.59 -10.84
CA LYS A 774 3.22 -6.88 -11.69
C LYS A 774 4.36 -7.58 -10.95
N GLN A 775 4.37 -7.52 -9.62
CA GLN A 775 5.49 -7.98 -8.81
C GLN A 775 4.98 -8.80 -7.62
N GLN A 776 5.50 -10.02 -7.49
CA GLN A 776 5.15 -10.94 -6.44
C GLN A 776 6.42 -11.49 -5.80
N PHE A 777 6.37 -11.75 -4.50
CA PHE A 777 7.49 -12.27 -3.76
C PHE A 777 7.14 -13.60 -3.13
N ILE A 778 8.16 -14.40 -2.84
CA ILE A 778 8.07 -15.60 -2.04
C ILE A 778 9.12 -15.50 -0.92
N ALA A 779 8.64 -15.57 0.32
CA ALA A 779 9.48 -15.66 1.49
C ALA A 779 9.80 -17.12 1.75
N ILE A 780 11.09 -17.43 1.87
CA ILE A 780 11.61 -18.76 2.16
C ILE A 780 12.51 -18.65 3.38
N ALA A 781 12.12 -19.31 4.45
CA ALA A 781 12.91 -19.38 5.67
C ALA A 781 13.78 -20.63 5.68
N ASP A 782 15.01 -20.47 6.15
CA ASP A 782 15.95 -21.58 6.34
C ASP A 782 15.99 -22.05 7.81
N TYR A 783 16.64 -23.20 8.01
CA TYR A 783 16.93 -23.74 9.34
C TYR A 783 18.06 -22.97 10.05
N TYR A 784 18.82 -22.15 9.32
CA TYR A 784 19.97 -21.41 9.83
C TYR A 784 19.67 -20.02 10.40
N GLY A 785 18.43 -19.53 10.27
CA GLY A 785 17.99 -18.23 10.79
C GLY A 785 17.92 -17.12 9.74
N THR A 786 18.07 -17.43 8.45
CA THR A 786 17.98 -16.52 7.32
C THR A 786 16.62 -16.62 6.64
N LEU A 787 16.02 -15.46 6.38
CA LEU A 787 14.84 -15.32 5.56
C LEU A 787 15.24 -14.82 4.18
N HIS A 788 15.03 -15.63 3.15
CA HIS A 788 15.25 -15.28 1.75
C HIS A 788 13.96 -14.78 1.11
N ILE A 789 13.98 -13.59 0.52
CA ILE A 789 12.88 -13.04 -0.28
C ILE A 789 13.28 -13.15 -1.75
N LEU A 790 12.51 -13.91 -2.51
CA LEU A 790 12.70 -14.08 -3.94
C LEU A 790 11.53 -13.46 -4.70
N GLU A 791 11.82 -12.87 -5.86
CA GLU A 791 10.81 -12.41 -6.81
C GLU A 791 10.32 -13.58 -7.66
N ILE A 792 9.00 -13.72 -7.73
CA ILE A 792 8.33 -14.71 -8.56
C ILE A 792 8.30 -14.18 -10.00
N PRO A 793 8.84 -14.91 -10.98
CA PRO A 793 8.89 -14.46 -12.35
C PRO A 793 7.51 -14.36 -12.98
N TRP A 794 7.45 -13.63 -14.08
CA TRP A 794 6.23 -13.39 -14.85
C TRP A 794 5.49 -14.67 -15.26
N THR A 795 6.24 -15.69 -15.66
CA THR A 795 5.72 -16.99 -16.12
C THR A 795 4.95 -17.74 -15.03
N LEU A 796 5.35 -17.57 -13.77
CA LEU A 796 4.71 -18.21 -12.60
C LEU A 796 3.66 -17.32 -11.92
N SER A 797 3.66 -16.02 -12.23
CA SER A 797 2.75 -15.05 -11.61
C SER A 797 1.52 -14.74 -12.46
N ARG A 798 1.62 -14.75 -13.80
CA ARG A 798 0.49 -14.45 -14.68
C ARG A 798 -0.28 -15.71 -15.10
N PRO A 799 -1.57 -15.80 -14.77
CA PRO A 799 -2.39 -16.90 -15.25
C PRO A 799 -2.71 -16.75 -16.74
N SER A 800 -2.89 -17.88 -17.43
CA SER A 800 -3.49 -17.90 -18.76
C SER A 800 -5.00 -17.64 -18.69
N THR A 801 -5.59 -17.09 -19.75
CA THR A 801 -7.01 -16.67 -19.76
C THR A 801 -8.00 -17.77 -19.41
N ASN A 802 -7.70 -19.02 -19.76
CA ASN A 802 -8.55 -20.19 -19.50
C ASN A 802 -7.95 -21.17 -18.48
N GLU A 803 -7.00 -20.73 -17.66
CA GLU A 803 -6.26 -21.62 -16.74
C GLU A 803 -7.18 -22.28 -15.72
N MET A 804 -8.04 -21.46 -15.09
CA MET A 804 -9.00 -21.89 -14.06
C MET A 804 -9.92 -22.99 -14.59
N THR A 805 -10.50 -22.79 -15.78
CA THR A 805 -11.38 -23.77 -16.40
C THR A 805 -10.62 -25.05 -16.78
N SER A 806 -9.39 -24.93 -17.26
CA SER A 806 -8.56 -26.07 -17.67
C SER A 806 -8.17 -26.96 -16.47
N ILE A 807 -7.77 -26.35 -15.36
CA ILE A 807 -7.43 -27.07 -14.12
C ILE A 807 -8.68 -27.69 -13.48
N ASN A 808 -9.82 -27.00 -13.50
CA ASN A 808 -11.10 -27.61 -13.10
C ASN A 808 -11.42 -28.86 -13.90
N HIS A 809 -11.29 -28.79 -15.22
CA HIS A 809 -11.51 -29.94 -16.10
C HIS A 809 -10.55 -31.10 -15.78
N TYR A 810 -9.29 -30.78 -15.46
CA TYR A 810 -8.32 -31.78 -14.99
C TYR A 810 -8.81 -32.48 -13.72
N PHE A 811 -9.24 -31.74 -12.69
CA PHE A 811 -9.73 -32.34 -11.45
C PHE A 811 -10.99 -33.17 -11.67
N GLU A 812 -11.95 -32.71 -12.46
CA GLU A 812 -13.15 -33.50 -12.79
C GLU A 812 -12.81 -34.81 -13.52
N ARG A 813 -11.81 -34.79 -14.40
CA ARG A 813 -11.33 -35.99 -15.08
C ARG A 813 -10.69 -36.97 -14.09
N GLU A 814 -9.89 -36.49 -13.14
CA GLU A 814 -9.29 -37.35 -12.12
C GLU A 814 -10.33 -37.92 -11.15
N VAL A 815 -11.39 -37.20 -10.83
CA VAL A 815 -12.53 -37.75 -10.06
C VAL A 815 -13.14 -38.95 -10.78
N LYS A 816 -13.46 -38.82 -12.07
CA LYS A 816 -14.00 -39.92 -12.88
C LYS A 816 -13.01 -41.08 -12.99
N HIS A 817 -11.72 -40.78 -13.06
CA HIS A 817 -10.66 -41.79 -13.09
C HIS A 817 -10.61 -42.58 -11.78
N LEU A 818 -10.70 -41.93 -10.62
CA LEU A 818 -10.76 -42.61 -9.32
C LEU A 818 -11.99 -43.50 -9.20
N GLU A 819 -13.17 -43.03 -9.61
CA GLU A 819 -14.39 -43.83 -9.64
C GLU A 819 -14.23 -45.09 -10.50
N TYR A 820 -13.63 -44.95 -11.69
CA TYR A 820 -13.31 -46.07 -12.56
C TYR A 820 -12.32 -47.05 -11.91
N VAL A 821 -11.26 -46.56 -11.27
CA VAL A 821 -10.27 -47.40 -10.58
C VAL A 821 -10.93 -48.17 -9.43
N GLU A 822 -11.81 -47.54 -8.67
CA GLU A 822 -12.56 -48.17 -7.59
C GLU A 822 -13.47 -49.29 -8.11
N GLN A 823 -14.21 -49.03 -9.19
CA GLN A 823 -15.04 -50.05 -9.85
C GLN A 823 -14.18 -51.22 -10.35
N ARG A 824 -13.03 -50.94 -10.99
CA ARG A 824 -12.09 -51.98 -11.45
C ARG A 824 -11.50 -52.77 -10.29
N LYS A 825 -11.25 -52.15 -9.13
CA LYS A 825 -10.78 -52.86 -7.93
C LYS A 825 -11.83 -53.83 -7.42
N LYS A 826 -13.10 -53.41 -7.33
CA LYS A 826 -14.23 -54.28 -6.94
C LYS A 826 -14.38 -55.47 -7.91
N ILE A 827 -14.24 -55.23 -9.22
CA ILE A 827 -14.27 -56.29 -10.24
C ILE A 827 -13.10 -57.27 -10.02
N ARG A 828 -11.86 -56.79 -9.85
CA ARG A 828 -10.69 -57.65 -9.62
C ARG A 828 -10.79 -58.46 -8.33
N GLU A 829 -11.34 -57.87 -7.26
CA GLU A 829 -11.57 -58.60 -6.01
C GLU A 829 -12.62 -59.71 -6.18
N GLN A 830 -13.66 -59.45 -6.97
CA GLN A 830 -14.66 -60.45 -7.33
C GLN A 830 -14.06 -61.56 -8.20
N GLU A 831 -13.31 -61.22 -9.25
CA GLU A 831 -12.57 -62.18 -10.09
C GLU A 831 -11.59 -63.03 -9.26
N LYS A 832 -10.91 -62.42 -8.29
CA LYS A 832 -10.00 -63.13 -7.37
C LYS A 832 -10.76 -64.11 -6.49
N LYS A 833 -11.89 -63.70 -5.89
CA LYS A 833 -12.75 -64.58 -5.09
C LYS A 833 -13.30 -65.74 -5.94
N GLU A 834 -13.70 -65.47 -7.17
CA GLU A 834 -14.18 -66.49 -8.11
C GLU A 834 -13.06 -67.47 -8.48
N MET A 835 -11.85 -67.00 -8.79
CA MET A 835 -10.68 -67.86 -9.01
C MET A 835 -10.31 -68.68 -7.77
N GLU A 836 -10.37 -68.11 -6.57
CA GLU A 836 -10.12 -68.83 -5.32
C GLU A 836 -11.18 -69.91 -5.08
N GLN A 837 -12.45 -69.62 -5.38
CA GLN A 837 -13.54 -70.60 -5.32
C GLN A 837 -13.38 -71.71 -6.37
N GLU A 838 -12.97 -71.38 -7.59
CA GLU A 838 -12.67 -72.39 -8.62
C GLU A 838 -11.47 -73.26 -8.24
N MET A 839 -10.40 -72.65 -7.71
CA MET A 839 -9.23 -73.36 -7.19
C MET A 839 -9.59 -74.27 -6.02
N ALA A 840 -10.46 -73.82 -5.11
CA ALA A 840 -10.99 -74.65 -4.03
C ALA A 840 -11.83 -75.81 -4.57
N LYS A 841 -12.73 -75.57 -5.54
CA LYS A 841 -13.50 -76.62 -6.22
C LYS A 841 -12.59 -77.62 -6.94
N LYS A 842 -11.51 -77.16 -7.59
CA LYS A 842 -10.49 -78.04 -8.21
C LYS A 842 -9.73 -78.85 -7.16
N LYS A 843 -9.32 -78.26 -6.02
CA LYS A 843 -8.68 -78.97 -4.91
C LYS A 843 -9.59 -80.04 -4.29
N VAL A 844 -10.89 -79.76 -4.15
CA VAL A 844 -11.88 -80.74 -3.68
C VAL A 844 -12.06 -81.88 -4.70
N LYS A 845 -12.11 -81.58 -6.00
CA LYS A 845 -12.15 -82.61 -7.07
C LYS A 845 -10.90 -83.50 -7.08
N ILE A 846 -9.72 -82.97 -6.75
CA ILE A 846 -8.47 -83.75 -6.68
C ILE A 846 -8.48 -84.72 -5.49
N TYR A 847 -9.07 -84.34 -4.35
CA TYR A 847 -9.15 -85.19 -3.16
C TYR A 847 -10.24 -86.30 -3.24
N GLN A 848 -11.18 -86.20 -4.20
CA GLN A 848 -12.26 -87.18 -4.41
C GLN A 848 -12.01 -88.19 -5.54
N LYS A 849 -10.94 -88.04 -6.33
CA LYS A 849 -10.60 -89.02 -7.38
C LYS A 849 -9.97 -90.27 -6.75
N SER A 850 -10.58 -91.43 -6.99
CA SER A 850 -10.01 -92.75 -6.65
C SER A 850 -8.64 -92.92 -7.31
N LYS A 851 -7.71 -93.64 -6.66
CA LYS A 851 -6.37 -93.95 -7.20
C LYS A 851 -6.43 -94.53 -8.63
N GLU A 852 -7.44 -95.35 -8.92
CA GLU A 852 -7.66 -95.94 -10.25
C GLU A 852 -8.06 -94.92 -11.33
N GLN A 853 -8.82 -93.88 -10.96
CA GLN A 853 -9.21 -92.81 -11.89
C GLN A 853 -8.03 -91.89 -12.21
N MET A 854 -7.14 -91.67 -11.24
CA MET A 854 -5.94 -90.86 -11.42
C MET A 854 -4.91 -91.59 -12.32
N GLU A 855 -4.77 -92.91 -12.18
CA GLU A 855 -3.92 -93.73 -13.05
C GLU A 855 -4.46 -93.82 -14.49
N ALA A 856 -5.79 -93.88 -14.67
CA ALA A 856 -6.42 -93.89 -15.99
C ALA A 856 -6.27 -92.55 -16.74
N GLU A 857 -6.42 -91.42 -16.06
CA GLU A 857 -6.17 -90.09 -16.65
C GLU A 857 -4.69 -89.89 -17.00
N LEU A 858 -3.77 -90.25 -16.11
CA LEU A 858 -2.32 -90.17 -16.38
C LEU A 858 -1.93 -91.00 -17.60
N LYS A 859 -2.57 -92.15 -17.80
CA LYS A 859 -2.34 -92.99 -18.97
C LYS A 859 -2.88 -92.36 -20.25
N MET A 860 -4.09 -91.78 -20.22
CA MET A 860 -4.65 -91.06 -21.37
C MET A 860 -3.86 -89.80 -21.71
N ASP A 861 -3.41 -89.04 -20.71
CA ASP A 861 -2.56 -87.85 -20.91
C ASP A 861 -1.18 -88.24 -21.48
N TYR A 862 -0.62 -89.38 -21.05
CA TYR A 862 0.62 -89.91 -21.61
C TYR A 862 0.45 -90.38 -23.06
N GLU A 863 -0.67 -91.03 -23.39
CA GLU A 863 -1.02 -91.41 -24.77
C GLU A 863 -1.21 -90.16 -25.65
N SER A 864 -1.90 -89.14 -25.15
CA SER A 864 -2.05 -87.83 -25.80
C SER A 864 -0.71 -87.13 -26.03
N TYR A 865 0.19 -87.15 -25.03
CA TYR A 865 1.53 -86.60 -25.16
C TYR A 865 2.35 -87.33 -26.23
N LEU A 866 2.28 -88.66 -26.28
CA LEU A 866 2.96 -89.46 -27.29
C LEU A 866 2.43 -89.20 -28.71
N GLU A 867 1.12 -88.97 -28.85
CA GLU A 867 0.52 -88.55 -30.13
C GLU A 867 0.96 -87.15 -30.53
N LEU A 868 0.97 -86.20 -29.60
CA LEU A 868 1.44 -84.84 -29.85
C LEU A 868 2.93 -84.84 -30.22
N GLU A 869 3.76 -85.58 -29.49
CA GLU A 869 5.19 -85.75 -29.77
C GLU A 869 5.42 -86.34 -31.15
N LYS A 870 4.69 -87.41 -31.52
CA LYS A 870 4.71 -87.94 -32.90
C LYS A 870 4.32 -86.90 -33.93
N THR A 871 3.26 -86.14 -33.69
CA THR A 871 2.77 -85.12 -34.62
C THR A 871 3.79 -83.99 -34.79
N VAL A 872 4.42 -83.56 -33.70
CA VAL A 872 5.49 -82.56 -33.70
C VAL A 872 6.74 -83.07 -34.42
N LEU A 873 7.15 -84.32 -34.18
CA LEU A 873 8.31 -84.94 -34.85
C LEU A 873 8.09 -85.18 -36.35
N VAL A 874 6.85 -85.45 -36.77
CA VAL A 874 6.45 -85.51 -38.18
C VAL A 874 6.47 -84.12 -38.82
N ASN A 875 5.93 -83.10 -38.14
CA ASN A 875 5.94 -81.71 -38.62
C ASN A 875 7.35 -81.11 -38.72
N LEU A 876 8.27 -81.53 -37.84
CA LEU A 876 9.68 -81.14 -37.87
C LEU A 876 10.51 -81.94 -38.88
N GLY A 877 9.92 -82.90 -39.61
CA GLY A 877 10.58 -83.68 -40.65
C GLY A 877 11.62 -84.70 -40.15
N LEU A 878 11.65 -84.97 -38.84
CA LEU A 878 12.61 -85.87 -38.19
C LEU A 878 12.16 -87.35 -38.25
N ILE A 879 10.89 -87.61 -38.58
CA ILE A 879 10.32 -88.93 -38.80
C ILE A 879 9.67 -88.99 -40.18
N LYS A 880 10.08 -89.94 -41.04
CA LYS A 880 9.44 -90.20 -42.34
C LYS A 880 8.30 -91.19 -42.14
N VAL A 881 7.08 -90.78 -42.49
CA VAL A 881 5.90 -91.66 -42.49
C VAL A 881 6.07 -92.71 -43.58
N THR A 882 6.21 -93.98 -43.22
CA THR A 882 6.14 -95.11 -44.16
C THR A 882 4.67 -95.44 -44.42
N GLU A 883 4.18 -95.10 -45.62
CA GLU A 883 2.90 -95.61 -46.12
C GLU A 883 2.98 -97.14 -46.25
N LYS A 884 2.32 -97.86 -45.33
CA LYS A 884 1.90 -99.24 -45.56
C LYS A 884 0.38 -99.25 -45.65
N GLY A 885 -0.10 -99.45 -46.88
CA GLY A 885 -1.50 -99.71 -47.15
C GLY A 885 -1.95 -101.07 -46.61
N SER A 886 -3.25 -101.20 -46.38
CA SER A 886 -3.94 -102.48 -46.45
C SER A 886 -5.23 -102.31 -47.26
N TYR A 887 -5.18 -102.91 -48.45
CA TYR A 887 -6.29 -103.33 -49.29
C TYR A 887 -7.20 -104.36 -48.58
N LEU A 888 -8.43 -104.49 -49.10
CA LEU A 888 -9.42 -105.59 -48.98
C LEU A 888 -10.28 -105.60 -47.68
N ASP A 889 -11.58 -105.88 -47.69
CA ASP A 889 -12.51 -106.32 -48.75
C ASP A 889 -13.98 -106.04 -48.36
N VAL A 890 -14.83 -106.13 -49.38
CA VAL A 890 -16.27 -105.89 -49.49
C VAL A 890 -17.19 -106.76 -48.59
N MET A 891 -18.18 -106.13 -47.93
CA MET A 891 -19.62 -106.46 -48.03
C MET A 891 -20.50 -105.38 -47.38
#